data_AF-A0A0N1K675-F1
#
_entry.id   AF-A0A0N1K675-F1
#
_cell.length_a   1.000
_cell.length_b   1.000
_cell.length_c   1.000
_cell.angle_alpha   90.00
_cell.angle_beta   90.00
_cell.angle_gamma   90.00
#
_symmetry.space_group_name_H-M   'P 1'
#
loop_
_entity.id
_entity.type
_entity.pdbx_description
1 polymer ?
#
loop_
_entity_poly.entity_id
_entity_poly.type
_entity_poly.pdbx_seq_one_letter_code
_entity_poly.pdbx_strand_id
1 'polypeptide(L)'
;MGDGRWRKAGGTLVRVVSVWAVSTLTLLALAGILPDFRLQADDGDTVTRTAFTAAWGAGAFGLLSALVWPVLVRALLIVPALVLGALVFFLNGSLLLIALRLIPDGRGDANPETAVVVAAVMSAVASATSTALAVRDDDAYRRRLSRLADRRRRRSGTPQSADGGRSGPPGIVFVQLDGVGHDVLEQAAADGLMPTVAGLLADEAGHRLTPWTTDWSSQTGASQLGILHGSNFDVPAFRWFEKETGTVMVSSRPASALELQRRAIARTHDGGLLTVDGASRGNLFSGGADQLALVLSMAARRGKGRRSRAGYFAYFSDPANAVRTALSFVAEVGREIDQSVRARVRKESPRVKRGGLYPFIRAFATVVERDVVVAAVIGDMFAGRTAVYADLVAYDEVAHHSGPHSRDAEKVLTRLDRSLGLILKIADHTPRDYRIVLLSDHGQSPGETFAGRYGLTLKDLVRAGCGLPVPRSAQRTRSASEARDAVRIALHRPVVGEREAEHPPRPSDPVVLASGNLGLLSFPDISGRASREQLDRRYPALLGTLASHPGVGFLLVRSQQHGSVVLGPGGAEVPVAELRDGEGPIAVFGAGAAQAVRRTDGFPHVADVMVNSMYDPETGRVHAFEEQIGSHGGLGGEQSRPFLLWPRTLTDPLDAVAADTRRGEAPDGPVEAPPDGPVGAETVHRVLARWLRELSGPQVPLQQEGFAGAVRVDEPFPDAPAGADGSAGTAGEVGPVVAEGSLTAAPDPDDAVPGPRG
;
A
#
# COMPACT_ATOMS: atom_id res chain seq x y z
N MET A 1 -26.88 -37.97 -19.15
CA MET A 1 -26.71 -36.49 -19.12
C MET A 1 -27.84 -35.74 -18.35
N GLY A 2 -28.66 -36.37 -17.50
CA GLY A 2 -29.82 -35.72 -16.85
C GLY A 2 -29.64 -35.24 -15.40
N ASP A 3 -29.05 -36.05 -14.52
CA ASP A 3 -29.22 -35.86 -13.06
C ASP A 3 -28.44 -34.69 -12.44
N GLY A 4 -27.31 -34.32 -13.06
CA GLY A 4 -26.48 -33.20 -12.58
C GLY A 4 -27.11 -31.82 -12.81
N ARG A 5 -28.03 -31.67 -13.78
CA ARG A 5 -28.71 -30.38 -14.06
C ARG A 5 -29.89 -30.15 -13.11
N TRP A 6 -30.63 -31.19 -12.77
CA TRP A 6 -31.76 -31.13 -11.84
C TRP A 6 -31.31 -30.88 -10.40
N ARG A 7 -30.23 -31.53 -9.94
CA ARG A 7 -29.60 -31.21 -8.65
C ARG A 7 -29.07 -29.77 -8.58
N LYS A 8 -28.49 -29.26 -9.68
CA LYS A 8 -27.99 -27.86 -9.78
C LYS A 8 -29.11 -26.82 -9.79
N ALA A 9 -30.20 -27.09 -10.52
CA ALA A 9 -31.39 -26.23 -10.54
C ALA A 9 -32.09 -26.26 -9.18
N GLY A 10 -32.21 -27.43 -8.56
CA GLY A 10 -32.77 -27.63 -7.23
C GLY A 10 -32.02 -26.87 -6.13
N GLY A 11 -30.70 -26.98 -6.07
CA GLY A 11 -29.90 -26.23 -5.08
C GLY A 11 -29.97 -24.71 -5.25
N THR A 12 -30.02 -24.23 -6.50
CA THR A 12 -30.19 -22.80 -6.78
C THR A 12 -31.59 -22.33 -6.38
N LEU A 13 -32.62 -23.11 -6.68
CA LEU A 13 -34.01 -22.84 -6.31
C LEU A 13 -34.18 -22.83 -4.79
N VAL A 14 -33.65 -23.83 -4.08
CA VAL A 14 -33.68 -23.91 -2.61
C VAL A 14 -33.00 -22.69 -1.99
N ARG A 15 -31.86 -22.24 -2.53
CA ARG A 15 -31.19 -21.04 -2.04
C ARG A 15 -32.01 -19.78 -2.28
N VAL A 16 -32.57 -19.61 -3.47
CA VAL A 16 -33.43 -18.45 -3.80
C VAL A 16 -34.66 -18.43 -2.90
N VAL A 17 -35.33 -19.57 -2.73
CA VAL A 17 -36.50 -19.72 -1.86
C VAL A 17 -36.14 -19.49 -0.40
N SER A 18 -34.98 -19.97 0.07
CA SER A 18 -34.53 -19.77 1.46
C SER A 18 -34.19 -18.30 1.74
N VAL A 19 -33.46 -17.64 0.84
CA VAL A 19 -33.16 -16.20 0.96
C VAL A 19 -34.44 -15.39 0.89
N TRP A 20 -35.37 -15.76 0.01
CA TRP A 20 -36.68 -15.11 -0.09
C TRP A 20 -37.50 -15.27 1.19
N ALA A 21 -37.62 -16.50 1.71
CA ALA A 21 -38.36 -16.78 2.94
C ALA A 21 -37.77 -16.05 4.16
N VAL A 22 -36.45 -16.07 4.34
CA VAL A 22 -35.81 -15.36 5.45
C VAL A 22 -35.95 -13.84 5.30
N SER A 23 -35.87 -13.33 4.07
CA SER A 23 -36.13 -11.91 3.79
C SER A 23 -37.58 -11.53 4.15
N THR A 24 -38.56 -12.34 3.77
CA THR A 24 -39.97 -12.14 4.14
C THR A 24 -40.17 -12.15 5.65
N LEU A 25 -39.59 -13.11 6.37
CA LEU A 25 -39.64 -13.16 7.84
C LEU A 25 -38.98 -11.94 8.48
N THR A 26 -37.89 -11.47 7.91
CA THR A 26 -37.18 -10.27 8.41
C THR A 26 -38.01 -9.00 8.19
N LEU A 27 -38.69 -8.85 7.05
CA LEU A 27 -39.63 -7.74 6.83
C LEU A 27 -40.80 -7.77 7.83
N LEU A 28 -41.35 -8.95 8.11
CA LEU A 28 -42.44 -9.11 9.08
C LEU A 28 -41.98 -8.76 10.50
N ALA A 29 -40.78 -9.21 10.89
CA ALA A 29 -40.20 -8.88 12.18
C ALA A 29 -39.92 -7.37 12.31
N LEU A 30 -39.38 -6.75 11.26
CA LEU A 30 -39.12 -5.31 11.25
C LEU A 30 -40.40 -4.48 11.30
N ALA A 31 -41.47 -4.92 10.64
CA ALA A 31 -42.79 -4.27 10.71
C ALA A 31 -43.43 -4.39 12.11
N GLY A 32 -43.13 -5.46 12.84
CA GLY A 32 -43.58 -5.62 14.23
C GLY A 32 -42.76 -4.82 15.25
N ILE A 33 -41.49 -4.52 14.96
CA ILE A 33 -40.57 -3.84 15.88
C ILE A 33 -40.56 -2.32 15.66
N LEU A 34 -40.68 -1.87 14.41
CA LEU A 34 -40.55 -0.46 14.04
C LEU A 34 -41.95 0.16 13.85
N PRO A 35 -42.42 1.05 14.75
CA PRO A 35 -43.78 1.59 14.70
C PRO A 35 -44.06 2.45 13.45
N ASP A 36 -43.01 3.00 12.84
CA ASP A 36 -43.07 3.82 11.61
C ASP A 36 -42.83 3.02 10.32
N PHE A 37 -42.74 1.69 10.41
CA PHE A 37 -42.59 0.81 9.24
C PHE A 37 -43.83 -0.08 9.10
N ARG A 38 -44.85 0.42 8.39
CA ARG A 38 -46.09 -0.32 8.17
C ARG A 38 -46.10 -0.93 6.78
N LEU A 39 -46.28 -2.25 6.72
CA LEU A 39 -46.48 -2.96 5.45
C LEU A 39 -47.91 -2.75 4.89
N GLN A 40 -48.72 -1.87 5.49
CA GLN A 40 -50.17 -1.73 5.26
C GLN A 40 -50.65 -0.26 5.39
N ALA A 41 -51.82 0.02 4.81
CA ALA A 41 -52.61 1.24 5.05
C ALA A 41 -53.74 0.94 6.06
N ASP A 42 -54.18 1.97 6.80
CA ASP A 42 -54.89 1.87 8.09
C ASP A 42 -56.27 1.18 8.16
N ASP A 43 -56.81 0.60 7.07
CA ASP A 43 -58.13 -0.06 7.10
C ASP A 43 -58.12 -1.53 6.62
N GLY A 44 -58.45 -2.43 7.54
CA GLY A 44 -59.08 -3.75 7.27
C GLY A 44 -58.14 -4.93 7.02
N ASP A 45 -57.90 -5.74 8.05
CA ASP A 45 -56.76 -6.65 8.12
C ASP A 45 -57.07 -8.15 8.01
N THR A 46 -56.13 -8.92 7.45
CA THR A 46 -56.03 -10.39 7.61
C THR A 46 -54.56 -10.77 7.59
N VAL A 47 -54.10 -11.57 8.57
CA VAL A 47 -52.68 -11.99 8.74
C VAL A 47 -52.06 -12.55 7.46
N THR A 48 -52.86 -13.22 6.63
CA THR A 48 -52.48 -13.75 5.32
C THR A 48 -52.10 -12.66 4.32
N ARG A 49 -52.76 -11.50 4.34
CA ARG A 49 -52.51 -10.38 3.41
C ARG A 49 -51.20 -9.68 3.74
N THR A 50 -50.89 -9.47 5.02
CA THR A 50 -49.61 -8.91 5.49
C THR A 50 -48.43 -9.79 5.09
N ALA A 51 -48.56 -11.11 5.29
CA ALA A 51 -47.54 -12.08 4.89
C ALA A 51 -47.33 -12.10 3.37
N PHE A 52 -48.40 -11.97 2.59
CA PHE A 52 -48.33 -11.91 1.14
C PHE A 52 -47.65 -10.62 0.64
N THR A 53 -47.97 -9.48 1.23
CA THR A 53 -47.32 -8.19 0.96
C THR A 53 -45.83 -8.22 1.31
N ALA A 54 -45.46 -8.80 2.46
CA ALA A 54 -44.05 -9.00 2.82
C ALA A 54 -43.32 -9.94 1.84
N ALA A 55 -43.98 -10.98 1.34
CA ALA A 55 -43.40 -11.90 0.35
C ALA A 55 -43.14 -11.20 -0.99
N TRP A 56 -44.13 -10.47 -1.51
CA TRP A 56 -43.96 -9.70 -2.75
C TRP A 56 -42.94 -8.56 -2.60
N GLY A 57 -42.96 -7.85 -1.47
CA GLY A 57 -41.99 -6.81 -1.16
C GLY A 57 -40.56 -7.34 -1.10
N ALA A 58 -40.33 -8.47 -0.41
CA ALA A 58 -39.03 -9.14 -0.38
C ALA A 58 -38.58 -9.62 -1.76
N GLY A 59 -39.50 -10.16 -2.56
CA GLY A 59 -39.21 -10.63 -3.92
C GLY A 59 -38.86 -9.50 -4.89
N ALA A 60 -39.66 -8.43 -4.88
CA ALA A 60 -39.42 -7.24 -5.69
C ALA A 60 -38.13 -6.52 -5.29
N PHE A 61 -37.89 -6.35 -3.98
CA PHE A 61 -36.64 -5.79 -3.45
C PHE A 61 -35.43 -6.62 -3.84
N GLY A 62 -35.52 -7.95 -3.73
CA GLY A 62 -34.47 -8.88 -4.15
C GLY A 62 -34.17 -8.80 -5.65
N LEU A 63 -35.21 -8.72 -6.49
CA LEU A 63 -35.07 -8.63 -7.94
C LEU A 63 -34.49 -7.28 -8.39
N LEU A 64 -35.02 -6.17 -7.87
CA LEU A 64 -34.52 -4.83 -8.19
C LEU A 64 -33.09 -4.66 -7.69
N SER A 65 -32.75 -5.15 -6.50
CA SER A 65 -31.37 -5.18 -6.01
C SER A 65 -30.46 -6.04 -6.89
N ALA A 66 -30.94 -7.11 -7.51
CA ALA A 66 -30.11 -7.91 -8.42
C ALA A 66 -29.88 -7.22 -9.78
N LEU A 67 -30.85 -6.44 -10.28
CA LEU A 67 -30.83 -5.86 -11.62
C LEU A 67 -30.32 -4.41 -11.66
N VAL A 68 -30.77 -3.57 -10.74
CA VAL A 68 -30.49 -2.12 -10.71
C VAL A 68 -29.16 -1.83 -10.04
N TRP A 69 -28.83 -2.58 -8.98
CA TRP A 69 -27.62 -2.37 -8.18
C TRP A 69 -26.32 -2.38 -9.00
N PRO A 70 -26.06 -3.36 -9.91
CA PRO A 70 -24.82 -3.39 -10.67
C PRO A 70 -24.66 -2.19 -11.60
N VAL A 71 -25.76 -1.69 -12.16
CA VAL A 71 -25.79 -0.50 -13.03
C VAL A 71 -25.48 0.75 -12.22
N LEU A 72 -26.03 0.83 -11.01
CA LEU A 72 -25.88 1.97 -10.14
C LEU A 72 -24.47 2.07 -9.55
N VAL A 73 -23.91 0.96 -9.07
CA VAL A 73 -22.50 0.88 -8.65
C VAL A 73 -21.57 1.33 -9.78
N ARG A 74 -21.85 0.95 -11.04
CA ARG A 74 -21.05 1.38 -12.21
C ARG A 74 -21.05 2.90 -12.41
N ALA A 75 -22.17 3.57 -12.13
CA ALA A 75 -22.30 5.01 -12.25
C ALA A 75 -21.62 5.78 -11.09
N LEU A 76 -21.49 5.15 -9.92
CA LEU A 76 -21.10 5.80 -8.66
C LEU A 76 -19.60 5.72 -8.30
N LEU A 77 -18.75 5.15 -9.14
CA LEU A 77 -17.30 4.97 -8.88
C LEU A 77 -16.47 6.28 -8.93
N ILE A 78 -17.09 7.41 -8.60
CA ILE A 78 -16.48 8.74 -8.51
C ILE A 78 -16.49 9.26 -7.06
N VAL A 79 -17.23 8.65 -6.14
CA VAL A 79 -17.50 9.21 -4.81
C VAL A 79 -16.66 8.51 -3.72
N PRO A 80 -16.08 9.24 -2.74
CA PRO A 80 -15.27 8.65 -1.66
C PRO A 80 -15.98 7.53 -0.89
N ALA A 81 -15.24 6.57 -0.35
CA ALA A 81 -15.76 5.36 0.30
C ALA A 81 -16.82 5.62 1.39
N LEU A 82 -16.73 6.76 2.10
CA LEU A 82 -17.70 7.15 3.12
C LEU A 82 -19.04 7.59 2.52
N VAL A 83 -19.01 8.21 1.35
CA VAL A 83 -20.22 8.51 0.57
C VAL A 83 -20.75 7.24 -0.07
N LEU A 84 -19.89 6.32 -0.53
CA LEU A 84 -20.34 5.02 -1.03
C LEU A 84 -21.15 4.27 0.04
N GLY A 85 -20.70 4.25 1.29
CA GLY A 85 -21.45 3.67 2.41
C GLY A 85 -22.81 4.33 2.65
N ALA A 86 -22.85 5.65 2.85
CA ALA A 86 -24.11 6.38 3.07
C ALA A 86 -25.07 6.29 1.87
N LEU A 87 -24.53 6.28 0.66
CA LEU A 87 -25.28 6.19 -0.58
C LEU A 87 -25.80 4.76 -0.83
N VAL A 88 -25.07 3.71 -0.43
CA VAL A 88 -25.58 2.33 -0.41
C VAL A 88 -26.83 2.23 0.46
N PHE A 89 -26.80 2.84 1.64
CA PHE A 89 -27.94 2.88 2.55
C PHE A 89 -29.12 3.66 1.95
N PHE A 90 -28.87 4.86 1.42
CA PHE A 90 -29.89 5.68 0.75
C PHE A 90 -30.54 4.97 -0.44
N LEU A 91 -29.74 4.31 -1.28
CA LEU A 91 -30.20 3.60 -2.46
C LEU A 91 -30.96 2.33 -2.12
N ASN A 92 -30.49 1.54 -1.16
CA ASN A 92 -31.22 0.38 -0.67
C ASN A 92 -32.57 0.80 -0.05
N GLY A 93 -32.60 1.87 0.74
CA GLY A 93 -33.85 2.46 1.22
C GLY A 93 -34.77 2.91 0.09
N SER A 94 -34.22 3.56 -0.94
CA SER A 94 -34.97 3.97 -2.13
C SER A 94 -35.51 2.79 -2.93
N LEU A 95 -34.73 1.72 -3.08
CA LEU A 95 -35.11 0.46 -3.73
C LEU A 95 -36.23 -0.24 -2.96
N LEU A 96 -36.17 -0.23 -1.62
CA LEU A 96 -37.24 -0.75 -0.78
C LEU A 96 -38.52 0.09 -0.92
N LEU A 97 -38.42 1.42 -0.94
CA LEU A 97 -39.56 2.30 -1.17
C LEU A 97 -40.18 2.07 -2.56
N ILE A 98 -39.37 1.87 -3.59
CA ILE A 98 -39.85 1.50 -4.94
C ILE A 98 -40.52 0.13 -4.91
N ALA A 99 -39.93 -0.86 -4.23
CA ALA A 99 -40.50 -2.19 -4.10
C ALA A 99 -41.87 -2.17 -3.40
N LEU A 100 -42.01 -1.39 -2.31
CA LEU A 100 -43.28 -1.20 -1.60
C LEU A 100 -44.35 -0.49 -2.45
N ARG A 101 -43.94 0.44 -3.33
CA ARG A 101 -44.84 1.12 -4.29
C ARG A 101 -45.31 0.22 -5.43
N LEU A 102 -44.57 -0.83 -5.76
CA LEU A 102 -44.90 -1.79 -6.83
C LEU A 102 -45.85 -2.90 -6.36
N ILE A 103 -46.22 -2.93 -5.07
CA ILE A 103 -47.14 -3.94 -4.53
C ILE A 103 -48.58 -3.57 -4.93
N PRO A 104 -49.34 -4.49 -5.57
CA PRO A 104 -50.68 -4.20 -6.08
C PRO A 104 -51.75 -3.92 -5.01
N ASP A 105 -51.59 -4.47 -3.79
CA ASP A 105 -52.56 -4.41 -2.70
C ASP A 105 -51.92 -3.87 -1.42
N GLY A 106 -52.27 -2.62 -1.07
CA GLY A 106 -51.79 -1.95 0.15
C GLY A 106 -50.44 -1.27 -0.05
N ARG A 107 -50.45 0.03 -0.35
CA ARG A 107 -49.25 0.87 -0.38
C ARG A 107 -48.70 0.94 1.05
N GLY A 108 -47.71 0.11 1.37
CA GLY A 108 -47.00 0.21 2.65
C GLY A 108 -46.36 1.59 2.78
N ASP A 109 -46.46 2.19 3.97
CA ASP A 109 -45.88 3.50 4.26
C ASP A 109 -44.68 3.33 5.20
N ALA A 110 -43.59 3.99 4.84
CA ALA A 110 -42.34 3.95 5.57
C ALA A 110 -41.67 5.31 5.44
N ASN A 111 -41.39 5.95 6.56
CA ASN A 111 -40.57 7.16 6.60
C ASN A 111 -39.21 6.86 5.94
N PRO A 112 -38.68 7.73 5.04
CA PRO A 112 -37.41 7.49 4.35
C PRO A 112 -36.24 7.04 5.24
N GLU A 113 -36.13 7.58 6.46
CA GLU A 113 -35.09 7.17 7.42
C GLU A 113 -35.27 5.71 7.87
N THR A 114 -36.49 5.29 8.16
CA THR A 114 -36.85 3.93 8.56
C THR A 114 -36.68 2.94 7.41
N ALA A 115 -37.02 3.34 6.17
CA ALA A 115 -36.83 2.51 4.98
C ALA A 115 -35.34 2.19 4.72
N VAL A 116 -34.46 3.15 4.96
CA VAL A 116 -33.00 2.95 4.88
C VAL A 116 -32.52 1.92 5.90
N VAL A 117 -32.97 2.02 7.15
CA VAL A 117 -32.61 1.06 8.22
C VAL A 117 -33.16 -0.33 7.91
N VAL A 118 -34.41 -0.45 7.47
CA VAL A 118 -35.01 -1.74 7.10
C VAL A 118 -34.27 -2.37 5.93
N ALA A 119 -33.96 -1.61 4.88
CA ALA A 119 -33.24 -2.12 3.72
C ALA A 119 -31.79 -2.56 4.07
N ALA A 120 -31.16 -1.86 5.03
CA ALA A 120 -29.86 -2.24 5.58
C ALA A 120 -29.91 -3.59 6.30
N VAL A 121 -30.87 -3.75 7.23
CA VAL A 121 -31.04 -4.99 8.01
C VAL A 121 -31.42 -6.14 7.09
N MET A 122 -32.34 -5.91 6.15
CA MET A 122 -32.75 -6.89 5.15
C MET A 122 -31.57 -7.37 4.30
N SER A 123 -30.73 -6.45 3.83
CA SER A 123 -29.54 -6.80 3.05
C SER A 123 -28.49 -7.52 3.89
N ALA A 124 -28.33 -7.15 5.16
CA ALA A 124 -27.43 -7.81 6.10
C ALA A 124 -27.88 -9.24 6.41
N VAL A 125 -29.19 -9.45 6.65
CA VAL A 125 -29.76 -10.77 6.93
C VAL A 125 -29.76 -11.65 5.68
N ALA A 126 -30.10 -11.11 4.51
CA ALA A 126 -29.98 -11.84 3.24
C ALA A 126 -28.53 -12.25 2.97
N SER A 127 -27.56 -11.37 3.25
CA SER A 127 -26.12 -11.65 3.17
C SER A 127 -25.67 -12.73 4.16
N ALA A 128 -26.05 -12.61 5.43
CA ALA A 128 -25.69 -13.56 6.49
C ALA A 128 -26.30 -14.94 6.21
N THR A 129 -27.54 -14.99 5.75
CA THR A 129 -28.25 -16.22 5.37
C THR A 129 -27.61 -16.83 4.13
N SER A 130 -27.34 -16.02 3.10
CA SER A 130 -26.64 -16.45 1.88
C SER A 130 -25.24 -16.99 2.20
N THR A 131 -24.53 -16.36 3.15
CA THR A 131 -23.20 -16.78 3.62
C THR A 131 -23.28 -18.04 4.48
N ALA A 132 -24.22 -18.15 5.42
CA ALA A 132 -24.39 -19.33 6.26
C ALA A 132 -24.81 -20.56 5.44
N LEU A 133 -25.67 -20.36 4.43
CA LEU A 133 -26.03 -21.38 3.46
C LEU A 133 -24.85 -21.70 2.52
N ALA A 134 -24.02 -20.72 2.16
CA ALA A 134 -22.80 -20.94 1.37
C ALA A 134 -21.66 -21.59 2.17
N VAL A 135 -21.59 -21.40 3.49
CA VAL A 135 -20.62 -22.08 4.39
C VAL A 135 -21.00 -23.55 4.58
N ARG A 136 -22.30 -23.89 4.47
CA ARG A 136 -22.77 -25.29 4.44
C ARG A 136 -22.75 -25.91 3.04
N ASP A 137 -22.74 -25.10 1.99
CA ASP A 137 -22.72 -25.51 0.58
C ASP A 137 -21.63 -24.73 -0.16
N ASP A 138 -20.40 -24.92 0.33
CA ASP A 138 -19.14 -24.33 -0.12
C ASP A 138 -19.00 -24.37 -1.66
N ASP A 139 -19.54 -25.44 -2.18
CA ASP A 139 -19.73 -25.86 -3.54
C ASP A 139 -20.51 -24.87 -4.45
N ALA A 140 -21.49 -24.11 -3.95
CA ALA A 140 -22.33 -23.24 -4.77
C ALA A 140 -21.68 -21.89 -5.15
N TYR A 141 -20.93 -21.28 -4.23
CA TYR A 141 -20.13 -20.08 -4.48
C TYR A 141 -18.94 -20.41 -5.38
N ARG A 142 -18.25 -21.53 -5.09
CA ARG A 142 -17.20 -22.14 -5.93
C ARG A 142 -17.68 -22.35 -7.37
N ARG A 143 -18.87 -22.92 -7.55
CA ARG A 143 -19.51 -23.14 -8.87
C ARG A 143 -19.90 -21.86 -9.61
N ARG A 144 -20.18 -20.75 -8.93
CA ARG A 144 -20.49 -19.47 -9.60
C ARG A 144 -19.23 -18.85 -10.19
N LEU A 145 -18.13 -18.86 -9.42
CA LEU A 145 -16.84 -18.36 -9.86
C LEU A 145 -16.24 -19.23 -10.97
N SER A 146 -16.29 -20.57 -10.84
CA SER A 146 -15.84 -21.46 -11.91
C SER A 146 -16.65 -21.31 -13.21
N ARG A 147 -17.98 -21.11 -13.13
CA ARG A 147 -18.81 -20.81 -14.31
C ARG A 147 -18.48 -19.47 -14.95
N LEU A 148 -18.10 -18.46 -14.17
CA LEU A 148 -17.68 -17.16 -14.70
C LEU A 148 -16.29 -17.25 -15.36
N ALA A 149 -15.38 -18.03 -14.77
CA ALA A 149 -14.08 -18.36 -15.34
C ALA A 149 -14.22 -19.14 -16.65
N ASP A 150 -15.04 -20.21 -16.69
CA ASP A 150 -15.34 -21.00 -17.89
C ASP A 150 -15.95 -20.16 -19.02
N ARG A 151 -16.87 -19.24 -18.68
CA ARG A 151 -17.48 -18.34 -19.67
C ARG A 151 -16.47 -17.34 -20.24
N ARG A 152 -15.52 -16.86 -19.44
CA ARG A 152 -14.42 -16.01 -19.93
C ARG A 152 -13.44 -16.83 -20.77
N ARG A 153 -13.05 -18.03 -20.34
CA ARG A 153 -12.15 -18.96 -21.05
C ARG A 153 -12.67 -19.31 -22.45
N ARG A 154 -13.98 -19.58 -22.56
CA ARG A 154 -14.65 -19.81 -23.86
C ARG A 154 -14.66 -18.59 -24.79
N ARG A 155 -14.67 -17.38 -24.23
CA ARG A 155 -14.58 -16.12 -25.01
C ARG A 155 -13.13 -15.79 -25.42
N SER A 156 -12.15 -16.27 -24.65
CA SER A 156 -10.71 -16.07 -24.88
C SER A 156 -10.09 -17.11 -25.82
N GLY A 157 -10.84 -18.10 -26.31
CA GLY A 157 -10.38 -19.06 -27.31
C GLY A 157 -9.34 -20.09 -26.85
N THR A 158 -9.13 -20.25 -25.54
CA THR A 158 -8.09 -21.15 -25.00
C THR A 158 -8.54 -22.63 -25.11
N PRO A 159 -7.76 -23.53 -25.75
CA PRO A 159 -8.16 -24.92 -25.94
C PRO A 159 -8.36 -25.69 -24.61
N GLN A 160 -9.29 -26.64 -24.63
CA GLN A 160 -9.49 -27.58 -23.53
C GLN A 160 -8.42 -28.68 -23.62
N SER A 161 -7.55 -28.79 -22.61
CA SER A 161 -6.75 -30.02 -22.44
C SER A 161 -7.72 -31.18 -22.27
N ALA A 162 -7.45 -32.28 -22.98
CA ALA A 162 -8.33 -33.45 -23.03
C ALA A 162 -8.48 -34.15 -21.67
N ASP A 163 -7.51 -33.95 -20.77
CA ASP A 163 -7.62 -34.33 -19.38
C ASP A 163 -8.16 -33.15 -18.59
N GLY A 164 -9.16 -33.35 -17.73
CA GLY A 164 -9.76 -32.32 -16.87
C GLY A 164 -8.82 -31.71 -15.81
N GLY A 165 -7.51 -31.66 -16.06
CA GLY A 165 -6.47 -31.11 -15.22
C GLY A 165 -6.31 -29.58 -15.36
N ARG A 166 -5.70 -28.98 -14.33
CA ARG A 166 -5.27 -27.59 -14.30
C ARG A 166 -4.34 -27.33 -15.50
N SER A 167 -4.55 -26.24 -16.23
CA SER A 167 -3.86 -26.01 -17.52
C SER A 167 -2.66 -25.07 -17.39
N GLY A 168 -1.50 -25.50 -17.91
CA GLY A 168 -0.26 -24.71 -17.97
C GLY A 168 0.64 -24.89 -16.74
N PRO A 169 1.83 -24.26 -16.72
CA PRO A 169 2.70 -24.29 -15.55
C PRO A 169 2.02 -23.70 -14.30
N PRO A 170 2.45 -24.03 -13.07
CA PRO A 170 1.92 -23.39 -11.89
C PRO A 170 2.12 -21.86 -11.94
N GLY A 171 1.13 -21.11 -11.49
CA GLY A 171 1.25 -19.67 -11.22
C GLY A 171 1.79 -19.43 -9.81
N ILE A 172 2.12 -18.18 -9.50
CA ILE A 172 2.55 -17.78 -8.17
C ILE A 172 1.75 -16.58 -7.65
N VAL A 173 1.41 -16.61 -6.38
CA VAL A 173 0.79 -15.51 -5.64
C VAL A 173 1.74 -15.10 -4.53
N PHE A 174 2.27 -13.88 -4.62
CA PHE A 174 3.02 -13.21 -3.57
C PHE A 174 2.04 -12.39 -2.71
N VAL A 175 1.97 -12.71 -1.42
CA VAL A 175 1.15 -11.98 -0.45
C VAL A 175 2.09 -11.29 0.54
N GLN A 176 2.24 -9.98 0.39
CA GLN A 176 2.98 -9.14 1.32
C GLN A 176 2.11 -8.84 2.55
N LEU A 177 2.65 -9.11 3.74
CA LEU A 177 2.10 -8.68 5.02
C LEU A 177 2.89 -7.46 5.51
N ASP A 178 2.46 -6.27 5.07
CA ASP A 178 3.13 -5.00 5.34
C ASP A 178 3.45 -4.79 6.82
N GLY A 179 4.73 -4.48 7.09
CA GLY A 179 5.25 -4.18 8.42
C GLY A 179 5.33 -5.37 9.39
N VAL A 180 5.02 -6.60 8.98
CA VAL A 180 5.14 -7.79 9.86
C VAL A 180 6.58 -8.30 9.86
N GLY A 181 7.28 -8.18 10.99
CA GLY A 181 8.63 -8.72 11.17
C GLY A 181 8.66 -10.25 11.23
N HIS A 182 9.83 -10.84 10.94
CA HIS A 182 10.06 -12.28 11.04
C HIS A 182 9.66 -12.84 12.41
N ASP A 183 10.20 -12.25 13.48
CA ASP A 183 10.03 -12.74 14.84
C ASP A 183 8.57 -12.58 15.32
N VAL A 184 7.89 -11.53 14.85
CA VAL A 184 6.44 -11.33 15.08
C VAL A 184 5.61 -12.44 14.42
N LEU A 185 5.92 -12.79 13.16
CA LEU A 185 5.20 -13.86 12.46
C LEU A 185 5.42 -15.21 13.15
N GLU A 186 6.67 -15.52 13.49
CA GLU A 186 7.04 -16.76 14.17
C GLU A 186 6.32 -16.89 15.51
N GLN A 187 6.36 -15.83 16.33
CA GLN A 187 5.68 -15.80 17.62
C GLN A 187 4.15 -15.90 17.46
N ALA A 188 3.55 -15.18 16.51
CA ALA A 188 2.11 -15.23 16.28
C ALA A 188 1.62 -16.60 15.78
N ALA A 189 2.45 -17.32 15.02
CA ALA A 189 2.19 -18.70 14.65
C ALA A 189 2.28 -19.63 15.86
N ALA A 190 3.33 -19.50 16.68
CA ALA A 190 3.53 -20.29 17.90
C ALA A 190 2.40 -20.10 18.93
N ASP A 191 1.92 -18.86 19.08
CA ASP A 191 0.83 -18.51 20.00
C ASP A 191 -0.56 -18.93 19.47
N GLY A 192 -0.64 -19.50 18.28
CA GLY A 192 -1.90 -19.91 17.65
C GLY A 192 -2.77 -18.73 17.18
N LEU A 193 -2.23 -17.51 17.11
CA LEU A 193 -2.91 -16.34 16.56
C LEU A 193 -3.07 -16.44 15.04
N MET A 194 -2.11 -17.11 14.38
CA MET A 194 -2.07 -17.36 12.95
C MET A 194 -2.04 -18.87 12.65
N PRO A 195 -3.15 -19.59 12.86
CA PRO A 195 -3.19 -21.05 12.70
C PRO A 195 -2.93 -21.53 11.27
N THR A 196 -3.24 -20.71 10.25
CA THR A 196 -2.93 -21.06 8.86
C THR A 196 -1.42 -21.01 8.63
N VAL A 197 -0.74 -19.96 9.09
CA VAL A 197 0.73 -19.85 9.02
C VAL A 197 1.39 -20.96 9.84
N ALA A 198 0.91 -21.23 11.06
CA ALA A 198 1.41 -22.32 11.89
C ALA A 198 1.31 -23.68 11.17
N GLY A 199 0.20 -23.94 10.48
CA GLY A 199 0.03 -25.14 9.65
C GLY A 199 1.02 -25.22 8.49
N LEU A 200 1.29 -24.10 7.80
CA LEU A 200 2.28 -24.05 6.72
C LEU A 200 3.72 -24.33 7.22
N LEU A 201 4.05 -23.87 8.43
CA LEU A 201 5.36 -24.08 9.05
C LEU A 201 5.55 -25.50 9.59
N ALA A 202 4.48 -26.10 10.10
CA ALA A 202 4.51 -27.45 10.67
C ALA A 202 4.55 -28.57 9.62
N ASP A 203 4.11 -28.30 8.39
CA ASP A 203 4.14 -29.27 7.30
C ASP A 203 5.57 -29.40 6.73
N GLU A 204 6.19 -30.56 6.90
CA GLU A 204 7.54 -30.87 6.40
C GLU A 204 7.65 -30.78 4.87
N ALA A 205 6.55 -30.98 4.14
CA ALA A 205 6.46 -30.78 2.69
C ALA A 205 5.91 -29.40 2.30
N GLY A 206 5.55 -28.58 3.29
CA GLY A 206 4.91 -27.27 3.13
C GLY A 206 5.91 -26.15 2.89
N HIS A 207 6.00 -25.21 3.84
CA HIS A 207 6.75 -23.96 3.67
C HIS A 207 8.00 -23.89 4.55
N ARG A 208 8.96 -23.06 4.12
CA ARG A 208 10.12 -22.67 4.90
C ARG A 208 10.06 -21.17 5.17
N LEU A 209 10.34 -20.78 6.41
CA LEU A 209 10.53 -19.40 6.80
C LEU A 209 12.01 -19.04 6.68
N THR A 210 12.31 -17.95 6.00
CA THR A 210 13.66 -17.43 5.81
C THR A 210 13.66 -15.93 6.08
N PRO A 211 14.41 -15.44 7.08
CA PRO A 211 14.57 -14.00 7.28
C PRO A 211 15.36 -13.37 6.13
N TRP A 212 15.19 -12.07 5.94
CA TRP A 212 16.05 -11.25 5.08
C TRP A 212 16.30 -9.90 5.73
N THR A 213 17.37 -9.21 5.35
CA THR A 213 17.77 -7.92 5.95
C THR A 213 17.48 -6.77 4.99
N THR A 214 16.81 -5.72 5.47
CA THR A 214 16.51 -4.54 4.65
C THR A 214 17.77 -3.74 4.31
N ASP A 215 17.66 -2.87 3.30
CA ASP A 215 18.56 -1.73 3.16
C ASP A 215 18.43 -0.79 4.38
N TRP A 216 19.24 0.28 4.46
CA TRP A 216 19.10 1.29 5.54
C TRP A 216 17.66 1.83 5.60
N SER A 217 17.09 2.17 4.44
CA SER A 217 15.68 2.51 4.32
C SER A 217 14.82 1.25 4.41
N SER A 218 14.41 0.89 5.63
CA SER A 218 13.46 -0.19 5.94
C SER A 218 12.00 0.26 5.74
N GLN A 219 11.67 0.79 4.56
CA GLN A 219 10.36 1.39 4.27
C GLN A 219 9.74 0.84 3.00
N THR A 220 8.41 0.70 3.01
CA THR A 220 7.59 0.18 1.91
C THR A 220 7.98 0.75 0.55
N GLY A 221 8.18 2.07 0.45
CA GLY A 221 8.61 2.73 -0.79
C GLY A 221 9.93 2.22 -1.36
N ALA A 222 10.96 2.04 -0.52
CA ALA A 222 12.26 1.52 -0.96
C ALA A 222 12.22 0.00 -1.16
N SER A 223 11.55 -0.73 -0.26
CA SER A 223 11.43 -2.19 -0.34
C SER A 223 10.60 -2.64 -1.53
N GLN A 224 9.36 -2.15 -1.70
CA GLN A 224 8.50 -2.53 -2.82
C GLN A 224 9.09 -2.12 -4.17
N LEU A 225 9.75 -0.97 -4.29
CA LEU A 225 10.38 -0.57 -5.56
C LEU A 225 11.49 -1.56 -5.94
N GLY A 226 12.35 -1.91 -4.98
CA GLY A 226 13.41 -2.89 -5.18
C GLY A 226 12.85 -4.28 -5.52
N ILE A 227 11.86 -4.75 -4.77
CA ILE A 227 11.21 -6.06 -4.95
C ILE A 227 10.49 -6.16 -6.30
N LEU A 228 9.75 -5.12 -6.71
CA LEU A 228 8.90 -5.17 -7.91
C LEU A 228 9.63 -4.77 -9.19
N HIS A 229 10.60 -3.86 -9.13
CA HIS A 229 11.28 -3.32 -10.32
C HIS A 229 12.77 -3.63 -10.39
N GLY A 230 13.32 -4.31 -9.39
CA GLY A 230 14.69 -4.79 -9.38
C GLY A 230 15.74 -3.74 -9.00
N SER A 231 15.33 -2.49 -8.75
CA SER A 231 16.23 -1.49 -8.17
C SER A 231 15.52 -0.50 -7.26
N ASN A 232 16.12 -0.24 -6.11
CA ASN A 232 15.76 0.86 -5.21
C ASN A 232 16.92 1.87 -5.07
N PHE A 233 17.82 1.91 -6.04
CA PHE A 233 18.90 2.88 -6.09
C PHE A 233 18.34 4.30 -5.99
N ASP A 234 19.00 5.13 -5.19
CA ASP A 234 18.66 6.55 -5.05
C ASP A 234 17.28 6.81 -4.42
N VAL A 235 16.86 5.89 -3.53
CA VAL A 235 15.70 6.05 -2.64
C VAL A 235 16.18 6.03 -1.19
N PRO A 236 16.66 7.17 -0.65
CA PRO A 236 17.30 7.21 0.68
C PRO A 236 16.32 7.04 1.85
N ALA A 237 15.03 7.32 1.64
CA ALA A 237 13.96 7.21 2.62
C ALA A 237 12.58 7.26 1.92
N PHE A 238 11.50 7.23 2.69
CA PHE A 238 10.11 7.37 2.26
C PHE A 238 9.82 8.79 1.78
N ARG A 239 10.52 9.77 2.36
CA ARG A 239 10.52 11.16 1.89
C ARG A 239 11.89 11.81 2.01
N TRP A 240 12.25 12.58 0.98
CA TRP A 240 13.51 13.33 0.89
C TRP A 240 13.33 14.58 0.03
N PHE A 241 14.31 15.48 0.05
CA PHE A 241 14.30 16.72 -0.72
C PHE A 241 15.34 16.66 -1.83
N GLU A 242 14.91 16.79 -3.08
CA GLU A 242 15.80 16.90 -4.25
C GLU A 242 16.10 18.39 -4.48
N LYS A 243 17.36 18.79 -4.33
CA LYS A 243 17.76 20.21 -4.36
C LYS A 243 17.69 20.78 -5.78
N GLU A 244 17.95 19.95 -6.77
CA GLU A 244 17.96 20.29 -8.20
C GLU A 244 16.58 20.73 -8.68
N THR A 245 15.53 20.11 -8.14
CA THR A 245 14.13 20.37 -8.51
C THR A 245 13.38 21.17 -7.45
N GLY A 246 13.98 21.39 -6.28
CA GLY A 246 13.32 22.01 -5.14
C GLY A 246 12.11 21.21 -4.63
N THR A 247 12.05 19.92 -4.94
CA THR A 247 10.85 19.09 -4.70
C THR A 247 11.07 18.12 -3.54
N VAL A 248 10.09 18.07 -2.63
CA VAL A 248 10.03 16.99 -1.63
C VAL A 248 9.44 15.75 -2.29
N MET A 249 10.24 14.71 -2.48
CA MET A 249 9.77 13.40 -2.93
C MET A 249 9.10 12.66 -1.77
N VAL A 250 7.99 11.98 -2.05
CA VAL A 250 7.28 11.13 -1.07
C VAL A 250 6.77 9.88 -1.77
N SER A 251 7.17 8.70 -1.31
CA SER A 251 6.85 7.43 -1.97
C SER A 251 5.35 7.20 -2.14
N SER A 252 4.52 7.66 -1.20
CA SER A 252 3.06 7.57 -1.26
C SER A 252 2.38 8.65 -2.13
N ARG A 253 3.12 9.54 -2.77
CA ARG A 253 2.52 10.47 -3.75
C ARG A 253 2.49 9.83 -5.12
N PRO A 254 1.33 9.79 -5.81
CA PRO A 254 1.23 9.16 -7.11
C PRO A 254 2.25 9.66 -8.14
N ALA A 255 2.52 10.97 -8.17
CA ALA A 255 3.49 11.58 -9.08
C ALA A 255 4.93 11.13 -8.77
N SER A 256 5.32 11.15 -7.48
CA SER A 256 6.62 10.65 -7.03
C SER A 256 6.75 9.15 -7.30
N ALA A 257 5.75 8.34 -6.95
CA ALA A 257 5.76 6.89 -7.19
C ALA A 257 5.93 6.54 -8.67
N LEU A 258 5.28 7.30 -9.57
CA LEU A 258 5.45 7.14 -11.02
C LEU A 258 6.87 7.48 -11.48
N GLU A 259 7.45 8.57 -10.95
CA GLU A 259 8.83 8.95 -11.26
C GLU A 259 9.84 7.93 -10.74
N LEU A 260 9.68 7.45 -9.50
CA LEU A 260 10.54 6.40 -8.93
C LEU A 260 10.47 5.11 -9.76
N GLN A 261 9.28 4.70 -10.16
CA GLN A 261 9.10 3.57 -11.08
C GLN A 261 9.80 3.82 -12.43
N ARG A 262 9.71 5.02 -13.00
CA ARG A 262 10.40 5.37 -14.24
C ARG A 262 11.93 5.27 -14.09
N ARG A 263 12.48 5.77 -12.98
CA ARG A 263 13.93 5.69 -12.68
C ARG A 263 14.39 4.25 -12.52
N ALA A 264 13.64 3.42 -11.80
CA ALA A 264 13.95 2.00 -11.64
C ALA A 264 13.97 1.26 -12.98
N ILE A 265 12.91 1.40 -13.79
CA ILE A 265 12.82 0.79 -15.14
C ILE A 265 13.97 1.27 -16.04
N ALA A 266 14.29 2.56 -16.02
CA ALA A 266 15.39 3.11 -16.82
C ALA A 266 16.74 2.52 -16.40
N ARG A 267 16.92 2.21 -15.12
CA ARG A 267 18.15 1.64 -14.57
C ARG A 267 18.27 0.14 -14.81
N THR A 268 17.18 -0.61 -14.68
CA THR A 268 17.18 -2.07 -14.84
C THR A 268 16.99 -2.51 -16.29
N HIS A 269 16.49 -1.61 -17.15
CA HIS A 269 16.01 -1.93 -18.50
C HIS A 269 14.94 -3.03 -18.50
N ASP A 270 14.21 -3.18 -17.39
CA ASP A 270 13.16 -4.16 -17.18
C ASP A 270 11.87 -3.45 -16.72
N GLY A 271 10.72 -3.90 -17.22
CA GLY A 271 9.41 -3.37 -16.84
C GLY A 271 8.94 -3.80 -15.45
N GLY A 272 9.57 -4.82 -14.86
CA GLY A 272 9.33 -5.31 -13.51
C GLY A 272 8.83 -6.76 -13.43
N LEU A 273 8.72 -7.24 -12.19
CA LEU A 273 8.43 -8.64 -11.83
C LEU A 273 7.12 -9.19 -12.42
N LEU A 274 6.17 -8.31 -12.76
CA LEU A 274 4.80 -8.63 -13.15
C LEU A 274 4.50 -8.24 -14.61
N THR A 275 5.51 -7.95 -15.42
CA THR A 275 5.34 -7.56 -16.82
C THR A 275 4.65 -8.63 -17.68
N VAL A 276 4.84 -9.91 -17.38
CA VAL A 276 4.27 -11.01 -18.18
C VAL A 276 3.05 -11.61 -17.50
N ASP A 277 1.85 -11.28 -17.99
CA ASP A 277 0.54 -11.75 -17.47
C ASP A 277 0.39 -11.60 -15.94
N GLY A 278 0.97 -10.53 -15.39
CA GLY A 278 0.97 -10.24 -13.96
C GLY A 278 -0.17 -9.33 -13.48
N ALA A 279 -0.46 -9.40 -12.18
CA ALA A 279 -1.40 -8.53 -11.49
C ALA A 279 -0.78 -7.91 -10.23
N SER A 280 -0.98 -6.60 -10.05
CA SER A 280 -0.53 -5.83 -8.88
C SER A 280 -1.75 -5.29 -8.11
N ARG A 281 -1.84 -5.60 -6.82
CA ARG A 281 -3.01 -5.36 -5.96
C ARG A 281 -2.59 -4.68 -4.65
N GLY A 282 -3.06 -3.46 -4.40
CA GLY A 282 -2.79 -2.75 -3.14
C GLY A 282 -1.39 -2.16 -3.00
N ASN A 283 -0.55 -2.24 -4.04
CA ASN A 283 0.87 -1.85 -3.97
C ASN A 283 1.10 -0.37 -4.32
N LEU A 284 2.24 0.19 -3.90
CA LEU A 284 2.69 1.51 -4.37
C LEU A 284 3.02 1.49 -5.88
N PHE A 285 3.67 0.43 -6.34
CA PHE A 285 4.20 0.31 -7.71
C PHE A 285 3.51 -0.78 -8.52
N SER A 286 3.51 -0.66 -9.85
CA SER A 286 2.81 -1.63 -10.70
C SER A 286 3.58 -2.94 -10.88
N GLY A 287 4.90 -2.96 -10.65
CA GLY A 287 5.79 -4.06 -11.04
C GLY A 287 5.70 -4.43 -12.52
N GLY A 288 5.24 -3.52 -13.39
CA GLY A 288 5.01 -3.81 -14.80
C GLY A 288 3.65 -4.44 -15.13
N ALA A 289 2.80 -4.72 -14.13
CA ALA A 289 1.51 -5.37 -14.35
C ALA A 289 0.52 -4.54 -15.18
N ASP A 290 -0.18 -5.21 -16.10
CA ASP A 290 -1.33 -4.63 -16.81
C ASP A 290 -2.60 -4.62 -15.97
N GLN A 291 -2.72 -5.56 -15.02
CA GLN A 291 -3.89 -5.70 -14.16
C GLN A 291 -3.66 -5.02 -12.82
N LEU A 292 -4.38 -3.93 -12.60
CA LEU A 292 -4.14 -3.04 -11.46
C LEU A 292 -5.44 -2.90 -10.66
N ALA A 293 -5.34 -3.07 -9.34
CA ALA A 293 -6.36 -2.66 -8.39
C ALA A 293 -5.66 -2.00 -7.20
N LEU A 294 -6.07 -0.80 -6.80
CA LEU A 294 -5.46 -0.09 -5.69
C LEU A 294 -3.95 0.11 -5.84
N VAL A 295 -3.46 0.38 -7.06
CA VAL A 295 -2.04 0.66 -7.31
C VAL A 295 -1.78 2.15 -7.38
N LEU A 296 -0.94 2.67 -6.48
CA LEU A 296 -0.81 4.10 -6.22
C LEU A 296 -0.14 4.89 -7.35
N SER A 297 0.97 4.39 -7.91
CA SER A 297 1.69 5.04 -9.03
C SER A 297 0.79 5.27 -10.26
N MET A 298 -0.20 4.41 -10.43
CA MET A 298 -1.13 4.45 -11.56
C MET A 298 -2.28 5.43 -11.35
N ALA A 299 -2.46 5.97 -10.13
CA ALA A 299 -3.41 7.04 -9.84
C ALA A 299 -2.98 8.40 -10.45
N ALA A 300 -1.69 8.60 -10.76
CA ALA A 300 -1.17 9.82 -11.40
C ALA A 300 -1.54 9.93 -12.89
N ARG A 301 -1.77 8.81 -13.58
CA ARG A 301 -2.08 8.80 -15.02
C ARG A 301 -3.53 9.27 -15.27
N ARG A 302 -3.72 10.56 -15.59
CA ARG A 302 -5.00 11.17 -16.00
C ARG A 302 -5.44 10.80 -17.43
N GLY A 303 -5.32 9.54 -17.85
CA GLY A 303 -5.76 9.07 -19.17
C GLY A 303 -7.20 8.52 -19.18
N LYS A 304 -8.01 8.90 -20.19
CA LYS A 304 -9.30 8.25 -20.51
C LYS A 304 -9.04 6.81 -20.98
N GLY A 305 -9.01 5.83 -20.07
CA GLY A 305 -9.07 4.42 -20.47
C GLY A 305 -8.46 3.37 -19.51
N ARG A 306 -7.53 3.75 -18.61
CA ARG A 306 -6.79 2.78 -17.76
C ARG A 306 -6.91 3.06 -16.27
N ARG A 307 -8.09 3.52 -15.81
CA ARG A 307 -8.33 3.63 -14.36
C ARG A 307 -8.54 2.24 -13.76
N SER A 308 -7.70 1.89 -12.81
CA SER A 308 -7.74 0.72 -11.91
C SER A 308 -9.03 0.69 -11.06
N ARG A 309 -10.21 0.58 -11.69
CA ARG A 309 -11.54 0.59 -11.05
C ARG A 309 -12.26 -0.76 -11.15
N ALA A 310 -11.69 -1.72 -11.88
CA ALA A 310 -12.29 -3.04 -12.10
C ALA A 310 -12.40 -3.88 -10.81
N GLY A 311 -11.45 -3.75 -9.88
CA GLY A 311 -11.44 -4.47 -8.60
C GLY A 311 -12.59 -4.04 -7.67
N TYR A 312 -12.75 -2.73 -7.46
CA TYR A 312 -13.87 -2.16 -6.68
C TYR A 312 -15.23 -2.54 -7.24
N PHE A 313 -15.39 -2.44 -8.56
CA PHE A 313 -16.65 -2.78 -9.22
C PHE A 313 -17.03 -4.24 -8.98
N ALA A 314 -16.11 -5.18 -9.23
CA ALA A 314 -16.39 -6.61 -9.10
C ALA A 314 -16.78 -7.01 -7.67
N TYR A 315 -16.15 -6.41 -6.66
CA TYR A 315 -16.42 -6.70 -5.25
C TYR A 315 -17.76 -6.13 -4.75
N PHE A 316 -18.02 -4.83 -4.99
CA PHE A 316 -19.23 -4.15 -4.53
C PHE A 316 -20.48 -4.39 -5.41
N SER A 317 -20.31 -5.10 -6.53
CA SER A 317 -21.44 -5.59 -7.34
C SER A 317 -22.37 -6.54 -6.58
N ASP A 318 -21.88 -7.17 -5.50
CA ASP A 318 -22.71 -7.96 -4.59
C ASP A 318 -23.18 -7.07 -3.41
N PRO A 319 -24.48 -6.77 -3.28
CA PRO A 319 -25.02 -5.97 -2.17
C PRO A 319 -24.65 -6.55 -0.80
N ALA A 320 -24.48 -7.87 -0.71
CA ALA A 320 -24.11 -8.56 0.51
C ALA A 320 -22.70 -8.17 0.99
N ASN A 321 -21.75 -8.03 0.06
CA ASN A 321 -20.39 -7.59 0.35
C ASN A 321 -20.35 -6.12 0.75
N ALA A 322 -21.16 -5.28 0.08
CA ALA A 322 -21.26 -3.86 0.41
C ALA A 322 -21.73 -3.64 1.86
N VAL A 323 -22.81 -4.32 2.26
CA VAL A 323 -23.35 -4.20 3.62
C VAL A 323 -22.44 -4.82 4.66
N ARG A 324 -21.86 -5.99 4.38
CA ARG A 324 -20.87 -6.61 5.27
C ARG A 324 -19.67 -5.70 5.52
N THR A 325 -19.15 -5.08 4.45
CA THR A 325 -18.02 -4.15 4.53
C THR A 325 -18.40 -2.91 5.34
N ALA A 326 -19.59 -2.33 5.10
CA ALA A 326 -20.08 -1.16 5.84
C ALA A 326 -20.24 -1.46 7.35
N LEU A 327 -20.88 -2.57 7.71
CA LEU A 327 -21.03 -2.99 9.10
C LEU A 327 -19.67 -3.28 9.76
N SER A 328 -18.77 -3.96 9.06
CA SER A 328 -17.42 -4.26 9.54
C SER A 328 -16.59 -2.99 9.73
N PHE A 329 -16.75 -2.02 8.83
CA PHE A 329 -16.11 -0.71 8.92
C PHE A 329 -16.59 0.06 10.15
N VAL A 330 -17.91 0.17 10.37
CA VAL A 330 -18.47 0.81 11.57
C VAL A 330 -18.04 0.09 12.84
N ALA A 331 -18.05 -1.24 12.83
CA ALA A 331 -17.57 -2.04 13.96
C ALA A 331 -16.08 -1.81 14.24
N GLU A 332 -15.27 -1.57 13.22
CA GLU A 332 -13.85 -1.27 13.39
C GLU A 332 -13.61 0.15 13.91
N VAL A 333 -14.38 1.15 13.44
CA VAL A 333 -14.37 2.50 14.02
C VAL A 333 -14.73 2.45 15.50
N GLY A 334 -15.79 1.74 15.87
CA GLY A 334 -16.19 1.55 17.27
C GLY A 334 -15.11 0.83 18.08
N ARG A 335 -14.49 -0.22 17.51
CA ARG A 335 -13.40 -0.97 18.15
C ARG A 335 -12.17 -0.12 18.39
N GLU A 336 -11.79 0.74 17.44
CA GLU A 336 -10.69 1.68 17.62
C GLU A 336 -10.96 2.65 18.79
N ILE A 337 -12.18 3.20 18.85
CA ILE A 337 -12.56 4.11 19.94
C ILE A 337 -12.48 3.39 21.29
N ASP A 338 -13.05 2.20 21.41
CA ASP A 338 -12.97 1.36 22.63
C ASP A 338 -11.52 1.06 23.02
N GLN A 339 -10.69 0.63 22.05
CA GLN A 339 -9.29 0.31 22.29
C GLN A 339 -8.48 1.53 22.75
N SER A 340 -8.66 2.67 22.09
CA SER A 340 -8.00 3.94 22.43
C SER A 340 -8.41 4.46 23.81
N VAL A 341 -9.70 4.35 24.16
CA VAL A 341 -10.21 4.70 25.49
C VAL A 341 -9.67 3.75 26.54
N ARG A 342 -9.69 2.43 26.29
CA ARG A 342 -9.18 1.43 27.24
C ARG A 342 -7.70 1.59 27.49
N ALA A 343 -6.89 1.82 26.46
CA ALA A 343 -5.45 2.08 26.60
C ALA A 343 -5.19 3.33 27.45
N ARG A 344 -6.00 4.39 27.28
CA ARG A 344 -5.94 5.60 28.11
C ARG A 344 -6.32 5.32 29.57
N VAL A 345 -7.41 4.59 29.81
CA VAL A 345 -7.88 4.24 31.15
C VAL A 345 -6.86 3.36 31.88
N ARG A 346 -6.24 2.42 31.17
CA ARG A 346 -5.18 1.53 31.67
C ARG A 346 -3.81 2.19 31.78
N LYS A 347 -3.67 3.44 31.34
CA LYS A 347 -2.41 4.18 31.32
C LYS A 347 -1.29 3.42 30.60
N GLU A 348 -1.63 2.74 29.51
CA GLU A 348 -0.66 2.05 28.66
C GLU A 348 0.28 3.07 27.99
N SER A 349 1.58 2.78 27.99
CA SER A 349 2.65 3.61 27.44
C SER A 349 3.67 2.74 26.69
N PRO A 350 4.24 3.21 25.56
CA PRO A 350 4.06 4.52 24.94
C PRO A 350 2.70 4.67 24.23
N ARG A 351 2.27 5.91 23.96
CA ARG A 351 0.95 6.18 23.36
C ARG A 351 0.95 7.41 22.44
N VAL A 352 0.35 7.25 21.25
CA VAL A 352 0.09 8.36 20.31
C VAL A 352 -1.39 8.73 20.25
N LYS A 353 -1.70 9.84 19.56
CA LYS A 353 -3.09 10.33 19.42
C LYS A 353 -3.82 9.52 18.36
N ARG A 354 -4.77 8.70 18.79
CA ARG A 354 -5.61 7.85 17.95
C ARG A 354 -7.02 8.42 17.68
N GLY A 355 -7.20 9.74 17.76
CA GLY A 355 -8.49 10.42 17.60
C GLY A 355 -8.67 11.10 16.24
N GLY A 356 -9.83 11.70 16.01
CA GLY A 356 -10.13 12.44 14.77
C GLY A 356 -10.43 11.52 13.60
N LEU A 357 -9.71 11.67 12.49
CA LEU A 357 -9.90 10.84 11.28
C LEU A 357 -9.28 9.44 11.39
N TYR A 358 -8.41 9.19 12.38
CA TYR A 358 -7.66 7.94 12.49
C TYR A 358 -8.55 6.68 12.54
N PRO A 359 -9.64 6.61 13.34
CA PRO A 359 -10.51 5.43 13.36
C PRO A 359 -11.07 5.04 11.99
N PHE A 360 -11.36 6.03 11.14
CA PHE A 360 -11.85 5.80 9.78
C PHE A 360 -10.73 5.32 8.84
N ILE A 361 -9.51 5.81 9.01
CA ILE A 361 -8.33 5.37 8.25
C ILE A 361 -8.00 3.92 8.61
N ARG A 362 -7.93 3.61 9.91
CA ARG A 362 -7.74 2.23 10.38
C ARG A 362 -8.83 1.29 9.84
N ALA A 363 -10.10 1.69 9.91
CA ALA A 363 -11.20 0.90 9.39
C ALA A 363 -11.12 0.71 7.87
N PHE A 364 -10.61 1.69 7.13
CA PHE A 364 -10.37 1.56 5.70
C PHE A 364 -9.29 0.50 5.41
N ALA A 365 -8.11 0.62 6.02
CA ALA A 365 -6.98 -0.31 5.84
C ALA A 365 -7.34 -1.75 6.24
N THR A 366 -7.92 -1.91 7.44
CA THR A 366 -8.15 -3.23 8.05
C THR A 366 -9.41 -3.94 7.56
N VAL A 367 -10.30 -3.27 6.83
CA VAL A 367 -11.56 -3.84 6.32
C VAL A 367 -11.67 -3.67 4.82
N VAL A 368 -11.79 -2.42 4.35
CA VAL A 368 -12.15 -2.14 2.95
C VAL A 368 -11.03 -2.56 2.01
N GLU A 369 -9.82 -2.08 2.26
CA GLU A 369 -8.65 -2.35 1.44
C GLU A 369 -8.31 -3.83 1.42
N ARG A 370 -8.15 -4.44 2.60
CA ARG A 370 -7.95 -5.90 2.73
C ARG A 370 -8.97 -6.71 1.93
N ASP A 371 -10.27 -6.44 2.12
CA ASP A 371 -11.31 -7.27 1.49
C ASP A 371 -11.32 -7.09 -0.04
N VAL A 372 -11.08 -5.87 -0.54
CA VAL A 372 -10.96 -5.59 -1.98
C VAL A 372 -9.73 -6.28 -2.58
N VAL A 373 -8.57 -6.20 -1.92
CA VAL A 373 -7.33 -6.86 -2.37
C VAL A 373 -7.51 -8.37 -2.41
N VAL A 374 -8.00 -8.98 -1.32
CA VAL A 374 -8.22 -10.44 -1.25
C VAL A 374 -9.21 -10.90 -2.33
N ALA A 375 -10.31 -10.17 -2.54
CA ALA A 375 -11.27 -10.50 -3.59
C ALA A 375 -10.66 -10.37 -5.00
N ALA A 376 -9.79 -9.38 -5.23
CA ALA A 376 -9.08 -9.20 -6.49
C ALA A 376 -8.09 -10.35 -6.75
N VAL A 377 -7.31 -10.76 -5.74
CA VAL A 377 -6.39 -11.91 -5.82
C VAL A 377 -7.16 -13.18 -6.19
N ILE A 378 -8.27 -13.47 -5.50
CA ILE A 378 -9.14 -14.60 -5.81
C ILE A 378 -9.62 -14.53 -7.27
N GLY A 379 -10.03 -13.34 -7.72
CA GLY A 379 -10.44 -13.10 -9.10
C GLY A 379 -9.33 -13.39 -10.12
N ASP A 380 -8.09 -13.02 -9.82
CA ASP A 380 -6.92 -13.28 -10.67
C ASP A 380 -6.57 -14.76 -10.71
N MET A 381 -6.66 -15.46 -9.57
CA MET A 381 -6.44 -16.90 -9.51
C MET A 381 -7.48 -17.66 -10.36
N PHE A 382 -8.75 -17.26 -10.29
CA PHE A 382 -9.79 -17.82 -11.17
C PHE A 382 -9.64 -17.41 -12.64
N ALA A 383 -8.99 -16.28 -12.91
CA ALA A 383 -8.62 -15.88 -14.27
C ALA A 383 -7.40 -16.65 -14.79
N GLY A 384 -6.70 -17.42 -13.94
CA GLY A 384 -5.55 -18.23 -14.33
C GLY A 384 -4.28 -17.40 -14.63
N ARG A 385 -4.14 -16.22 -14.00
CA ARG A 385 -2.94 -15.35 -14.12
C ARG A 385 -1.67 -16.07 -13.70
N THR A 386 -0.56 -15.80 -14.36
CA THR A 386 0.73 -16.44 -14.05
C THR A 386 1.36 -15.90 -12.76
N ALA A 387 1.27 -14.58 -12.52
CA ALA A 387 1.86 -13.93 -11.35
C ALA A 387 0.88 -12.93 -10.72
N VAL A 388 0.76 -12.95 -9.39
CA VAL A 388 -0.03 -11.97 -8.64
C VAL A 388 0.81 -11.48 -7.47
N TYR A 389 0.95 -10.17 -7.29
CA TYR A 389 1.54 -9.57 -6.10
C TYR A 389 0.49 -8.72 -5.40
N ALA A 390 0.25 -9.01 -4.13
CA ALA A 390 -0.75 -8.34 -3.33
C ALA A 390 -0.19 -7.90 -1.99
N ASP A 391 -0.46 -6.65 -1.64
CA ASP A 391 -0.05 -6.08 -0.35
C ASP A 391 -1.24 -5.84 0.57
N LEU A 392 -1.04 -6.17 1.85
CA LEU A 392 -2.04 -6.11 2.90
C LEU A 392 -1.56 -5.20 4.04
N VAL A 393 -1.69 -3.88 3.83
CA VAL A 393 -1.25 -2.76 4.70
C VAL A 393 -1.83 -2.70 6.13
N ALA A 394 -2.68 -3.67 6.49
CA ALA A 394 -3.53 -3.58 7.68
C ALA A 394 -2.74 -3.63 9.00
N TYR A 395 -1.66 -4.41 9.05
CA TYR A 395 -0.84 -4.58 10.25
C TYR A 395 -0.02 -3.32 10.52
N ASP A 396 0.72 -2.86 9.52
CA ASP A 396 1.57 -1.67 9.58
C ASP A 396 0.84 -0.43 10.16
N GLU A 397 -0.34 -0.10 9.62
CA GLU A 397 -1.15 1.05 10.06
C GLU A 397 -1.58 0.97 11.54
N VAL A 398 -1.86 -0.24 12.04
CA VAL A 398 -2.26 -0.46 13.44
C VAL A 398 -1.05 -0.48 14.36
N ALA A 399 0.03 -1.14 13.94
CA ALA A 399 1.28 -1.26 14.68
C ALA A 399 1.95 0.11 14.88
N HIS A 400 1.87 1.01 13.89
CA HIS A 400 2.32 2.40 14.01
C HIS A 400 1.70 3.16 15.19
N HIS A 401 0.43 2.90 15.50
CA HIS A 401 -0.33 3.67 16.48
C HIS A 401 -0.54 2.94 17.81
N SER A 402 -0.46 1.62 17.80
CA SER A 402 -0.72 0.76 18.97
C SER A 402 0.53 0.04 19.48
N GLY A 403 1.59 0.00 18.68
CA GLY A 403 2.80 -0.79 18.90
C GLY A 403 2.71 -2.16 18.22
N PRO A 404 3.85 -2.71 17.73
CA PRO A 404 3.89 -3.96 16.98
C PRO A 404 3.43 -5.16 17.81
N HIS A 405 3.82 -5.23 19.09
CA HIS A 405 3.47 -6.34 19.97
C HIS A 405 2.19 -6.10 20.79
N SER A 406 1.28 -5.26 20.28
CA SER A 406 0.05 -4.91 20.99
C SER A 406 -1.08 -5.90 20.70
N ARG A 407 -2.00 -6.07 21.65
CA ARG A 407 -3.25 -6.83 21.44
C ARG A 407 -4.10 -6.33 20.27
N ASP A 408 -3.91 -5.06 19.89
CA ASP A 408 -4.60 -4.47 18.75
C ASP A 408 -4.00 -4.97 17.43
N ALA A 409 -2.67 -5.10 17.35
CA ALA A 409 -1.93 -5.66 16.24
C ALA A 409 -2.15 -7.19 16.12
N GLU A 410 -2.14 -7.94 17.22
CA GLU A 410 -2.45 -9.38 17.24
C GLU A 410 -3.81 -9.71 16.60
N LYS A 411 -4.84 -8.89 16.89
CA LYS A 411 -6.17 -9.07 16.27
C LYS A 411 -6.15 -8.83 14.76
N VAL A 412 -5.25 -7.99 14.27
CA VAL A 412 -5.06 -7.81 12.82
C VAL A 412 -4.40 -9.04 12.23
N LEU A 413 -3.37 -9.59 12.88
CA LEU A 413 -2.73 -10.85 12.45
C LEU A 413 -3.73 -12.00 12.33
N THR A 414 -4.61 -12.19 13.31
CA THR A 414 -5.69 -13.20 13.22
C THR A 414 -6.61 -13.00 12.02
N ARG A 415 -6.86 -11.74 11.62
CA ARG A 415 -7.70 -11.45 10.44
C ARG A 415 -6.94 -11.65 9.13
N LEU A 416 -5.66 -11.31 9.09
CA LEU A 416 -4.77 -11.58 7.96
C LEU A 416 -4.64 -13.08 7.72
N ASP A 417 -4.47 -13.87 8.80
CA ASP A 417 -4.43 -15.34 8.72
C ASP A 417 -5.71 -15.94 8.14
N ARG A 418 -6.88 -15.40 8.52
CA ARG A 418 -8.16 -15.82 7.91
C ARG A 418 -8.24 -15.51 6.42
N SER A 419 -7.73 -14.36 6.00
CA SER A 419 -7.65 -14.01 4.57
C SER A 419 -6.71 -14.94 3.82
N LEU A 420 -5.56 -15.27 4.41
CA LEU A 420 -4.63 -16.26 3.86
C LEU A 420 -5.27 -17.64 3.74
N GLY A 421 -5.93 -18.12 4.80
CA GLY A 421 -6.63 -19.40 4.79
C GLY A 421 -7.73 -19.46 3.72
N LEU A 422 -8.37 -18.33 3.41
CA LEU A 422 -9.31 -18.25 2.28
C LEU A 422 -8.60 -18.39 0.92
N ILE A 423 -7.48 -17.70 0.73
CA ILE A 423 -6.68 -17.77 -0.51
C ILE A 423 -6.18 -19.20 -0.76
N LEU A 424 -5.62 -19.86 0.27
CA LEU A 424 -5.13 -21.25 0.19
C LEU A 424 -6.26 -22.22 -0.18
N LYS A 425 -7.40 -22.15 0.51
CA LYS A 425 -8.58 -23.00 0.20
C LYS A 425 -9.10 -22.80 -1.23
N ILE A 426 -8.99 -21.59 -1.75
CA ILE A 426 -9.44 -21.27 -3.12
C ILE A 426 -8.44 -21.77 -4.16
N ALA A 427 -7.14 -21.78 -3.87
CA ALA A 427 -6.11 -22.32 -4.77
C ALA A 427 -6.41 -23.78 -5.18
N ASP A 428 -7.08 -24.55 -4.33
CA ASP A 428 -7.49 -25.92 -4.65
C ASP A 428 -8.54 -26.02 -5.78
N HIS A 429 -9.18 -24.91 -6.13
CA HIS A 429 -10.35 -24.87 -7.01
C HIS A 429 -10.13 -24.02 -8.26
N THR A 430 -8.93 -23.49 -8.46
CA THR A 430 -8.59 -22.61 -9.57
C THR A 430 -8.23 -23.40 -10.83
N PRO A 431 -8.42 -22.84 -12.03
CA PRO A 431 -8.11 -23.51 -13.29
C PRO A 431 -6.59 -23.71 -13.52
N ARG A 432 -5.75 -23.07 -12.70
CA ARG A 432 -4.30 -23.17 -12.67
C ARG A 432 -3.87 -23.52 -11.24
N ASP A 433 -2.81 -24.32 -11.10
CA ASP A 433 -2.11 -24.52 -9.83
C ASP A 433 -1.46 -23.22 -9.35
N TYR A 434 -1.48 -22.93 -8.05
CA TYR A 434 -0.78 -21.77 -7.50
C TYR A 434 0.19 -22.17 -6.40
N ARG A 435 1.41 -21.65 -6.50
CA ARG A 435 2.34 -21.55 -5.37
C ARG A 435 2.03 -20.26 -4.64
N ILE A 436 1.82 -20.32 -3.33
CA ILE A 436 1.55 -19.15 -2.50
C ILE A 436 2.79 -18.86 -1.67
N VAL A 437 3.35 -17.68 -1.85
CA VAL A 437 4.50 -17.16 -1.10
C VAL A 437 4.00 -16.01 -0.25
N LEU A 438 4.33 -16.05 1.04
CA LEU A 438 4.16 -14.93 1.95
C LEU A 438 5.49 -14.22 2.11
N LEU A 439 5.45 -12.89 2.20
CA LEU A 439 6.62 -12.10 2.50
C LEU A 439 6.26 -10.88 3.34
N SER A 440 7.28 -10.26 3.91
CA SER A 440 7.20 -8.89 4.40
C SER A 440 8.27 -8.04 3.71
N ASP A 441 7.99 -6.76 3.57
CA ASP A 441 8.88 -5.74 3.04
C ASP A 441 9.77 -5.09 4.12
N HIS A 442 9.28 -5.06 5.36
CA HIS A 442 10.02 -4.68 6.57
C HIS A 442 9.33 -5.20 7.84
N GLY A 443 9.99 -5.06 9.00
CA GLY A 443 9.33 -5.24 10.31
C GLY A 443 8.91 -3.91 10.92
N GLN A 444 8.66 -3.89 12.23
CA GLN A 444 8.56 -2.66 13.01
C GLN A 444 9.23 -2.81 14.36
N SER A 445 10.00 -1.81 14.76
CA SER A 445 10.61 -1.72 16.09
C SER A 445 9.70 -0.91 17.03
N PRO A 446 9.46 -1.37 18.27
CA PRO A 446 8.67 -0.62 19.24
C PRO A 446 9.44 0.59 19.78
N GLY A 447 8.73 1.58 20.31
CA GLY A 447 9.37 2.64 21.09
C GLY A 447 8.52 3.88 21.32
N GLU A 448 8.95 4.72 22.25
CA GLU A 448 8.37 6.05 22.40
C GLU A 448 8.84 6.95 21.25
N THR A 449 8.02 7.91 20.82
CA THR A 449 8.47 8.90 19.85
C THR A 449 9.58 9.75 20.46
N PHE A 450 10.50 10.24 19.63
CA PHE A 450 11.56 11.16 20.03
C PHE A 450 10.97 12.39 20.74
N ALA A 451 9.88 12.95 20.20
CA ALA A 451 9.18 14.07 20.80
C ALA A 451 8.52 13.73 22.15
N GLY A 452 7.98 12.51 22.31
CA GLY A 452 7.43 12.04 23.58
C GLY A 452 8.52 11.92 24.65
N ARG A 453 9.66 11.32 24.27
CA ARG A 453 10.77 11.04 25.19
C ARG A 453 11.53 12.29 25.62
N TYR A 454 11.77 13.22 24.69
CA TYR A 454 12.67 14.37 24.86
C TYR A 454 11.96 15.73 24.90
N GLY A 455 10.64 15.78 24.64
CA GLY A 455 9.86 17.02 24.70
C GLY A 455 10.12 18.00 23.55
N LEU A 456 10.86 17.60 22.52
CA LEU A 456 11.22 18.39 21.32
C LEU A 456 11.28 17.50 20.08
N THR A 457 10.98 18.03 18.90
CA THR A 457 11.09 17.27 17.64
C THR A 457 12.51 17.32 17.06
N LEU A 458 12.83 16.42 16.12
CA LEU A 458 14.09 16.53 15.36
C LEU A 458 14.22 17.91 14.70
N LYS A 459 13.14 18.46 14.16
CA LYS A 459 13.12 19.81 13.57
C LYS A 459 13.47 20.88 14.60
N ASP A 460 12.96 20.78 15.83
CA ASP A 460 13.30 21.69 16.92
C ASP A 460 14.78 21.59 17.29
N LEU A 461 15.33 20.37 17.35
CA LEU A 461 16.75 20.12 17.63
C LEU A 461 17.66 20.71 16.55
N VAL A 462 17.30 20.51 15.27
CA VAL A 462 18.04 21.09 14.14
C VAL A 462 17.99 22.62 14.17
N ARG A 463 16.82 23.20 14.44
CA ARG A 463 16.68 24.66 14.58
C ARG A 463 17.54 25.20 15.71
N ALA A 464 17.57 24.53 16.87
CA ALA A 464 18.45 24.88 17.97
C ALA A 464 19.93 24.84 17.56
N GLY A 465 20.35 23.75 16.90
CA GLY A 465 21.72 23.59 16.39
C GLY A 465 22.12 24.62 15.32
N CYS A 466 21.15 25.13 14.55
CA CYS A 466 21.33 26.21 13.59
C CYS A 466 21.24 27.63 14.20
N GLY A 467 20.99 27.76 15.51
CA GLY A 467 20.76 29.06 16.15
C GLY A 467 19.46 29.76 15.73
N LEU A 468 18.50 29.00 15.21
CA LEU A 468 17.19 29.50 14.77
C LEU A 468 16.16 29.47 15.91
N PRO A 469 15.13 30.33 15.88
CA PRO A 469 14.08 30.32 16.90
C PRO A 469 13.38 28.97 16.98
N VAL A 470 13.33 28.39 18.19
CA VAL A 470 12.63 27.14 18.48
C VAL A 470 11.25 27.46 19.09
N PRO A 471 10.15 26.84 18.60
CA PRO A 471 8.85 26.98 19.23
C PRO A 471 8.87 26.60 20.72
N ARG A 472 8.08 27.31 21.55
CA ARG A 472 7.95 27.00 23.00
C ARG A 472 7.33 25.63 23.30
N SER A 473 6.74 24.98 22.30
CA SER A 473 6.15 23.65 22.40
C SER A 473 6.46 22.85 21.14
N ALA A 474 6.91 21.62 21.30
CA ALA A 474 7.16 20.70 20.19
C ALA A 474 5.93 20.59 19.29
N GLN A 475 6.06 21.06 18.05
CA GLN A 475 5.02 20.89 17.05
C GLN A 475 5.14 19.49 16.46
N ARG A 476 4.06 18.73 16.49
CA ARG A 476 4.05 17.32 16.12
C ARG A 476 4.45 17.10 14.66
N THR A 477 5.40 16.20 14.43
CA THR A 477 5.73 15.69 13.09
C THR A 477 4.69 14.66 12.66
N ARG A 478 3.92 14.97 11.62
CA ARG A 478 2.90 14.04 11.10
C ARG A 478 3.59 12.81 10.53
N SER A 479 3.10 11.65 10.95
CA SER A 479 3.47 10.33 10.45
C SER A 479 3.07 10.15 8.99
N ALA A 480 4.03 9.66 8.19
CA ALA A 480 3.78 8.98 6.92
C ALA A 480 2.94 7.71 7.16
N SER A 481 1.89 7.53 6.36
CA SER A 481 1.04 6.33 6.41
C SER A 481 0.39 6.16 5.04
N GLU A 482 0.59 5.00 4.44
CA GLU A 482 0.09 4.69 3.10
C GLU A 482 -1.44 4.72 3.07
N ALA A 483 -2.07 4.09 4.06
CA ALA A 483 -3.53 4.09 4.21
C ALA A 483 -4.09 5.50 4.36
N ARG A 484 -3.42 6.36 5.15
CA ARG A 484 -3.84 7.76 5.34
C ARG A 484 -3.69 8.55 4.05
N ASP A 485 -2.62 8.32 3.29
CA ASP A 485 -2.37 9.01 2.03
C ASP A 485 -3.30 8.53 0.92
N ALA A 486 -3.57 7.23 0.82
CA ALA A 486 -4.58 6.65 -0.07
C ALA A 486 -5.97 7.26 0.19
N VAL A 487 -6.38 7.40 1.46
CA VAL A 487 -7.63 8.08 1.83
C VAL A 487 -7.64 9.54 1.41
N ARG A 488 -6.52 10.27 1.59
CA ARG A 488 -6.42 11.68 1.15
C ARG A 488 -6.53 11.83 -0.36
N ILE A 489 -5.85 10.97 -1.11
CA ILE A 489 -5.91 10.94 -2.57
C ILE A 489 -7.33 10.65 -3.04
N ALA A 490 -8.01 9.68 -2.44
CA ALA A 490 -9.42 9.40 -2.73
C ALA A 490 -10.34 10.61 -2.44
N LEU A 491 -10.00 11.41 -1.43
CA LEU A 491 -10.70 12.64 -1.07
C LEU A 491 -10.25 13.89 -1.84
N HIS A 492 -9.35 13.75 -2.82
CA HIS A 492 -8.72 14.87 -3.54
C HIS A 492 -8.10 15.91 -2.59
N ARG A 493 -7.54 15.44 -1.48
CA ARG A 493 -6.83 16.26 -0.48
C ARG A 493 -5.33 16.08 -0.62
N PRO A 494 -4.55 17.14 -0.34
CA PRO A 494 -3.12 17.05 -0.49
C PRO A 494 -2.47 16.07 0.50
N VAL A 495 -1.54 15.27 -0.01
CA VAL A 495 -0.73 14.30 0.75
C VAL A 495 0.23 15.04 1.69
N VAL A 496 0.63 14.42 2.80
CA VAL A 496 1.57 15.05 3.74
C VAL A 496 2.86 15.46 3.01
N GLY A 497 3.26 16.71 3.21
CA GLY A 497 4.38 17.37 2.53
C GLY A 497 4.06 18.06 1.18
N GLU A 498 2.87 17.90 0.57
CA GLU A 498 2.51 18.70 -0.62
C GLU A 498 2.34 20.17 -0.24
N ARG A 499 1.82 20.46 0.96
CA ARG A 499 1.74 21.82 1.49
C ARG A 499 3.10 22.42 1.87
N GLU A 500 4.08 21.58 2.18
CA GLU A 500 5.48 22.01 2.40
C GLU A 500 6.21 22.23 1.07
N ALA A 501 5.71 21.67 -0.04
CA ALA A 501 6.17 21.98 -1.40
C ALA A 501 5.47 23.21 -2.00
N GLU A 502 4.20 23.48 -1.64
CA GLU A 502 3.46 24.68 -2.08
C GLU A 502 3.98 25.99 -1.48
N HIS A 503 4.67 25.93 -0.34
CA HIS A 503 5.36 27.07 0.25
C HIS A 503 6.85 26.76 0.29
N PRO A 504 7.67 27.26 -0.66
CA PRO A 504 9.09 27.03 -0.61
C PRO A 504 9.61 27.51 0.76
N PRO A 505 10.40 26.69 1.48
CA PRO A 505 11.04 27.14 2.70
C PRO A 505 11.80 28.42 2.39
N ARG A 506 11.87 29.35 3.35
CA ARG A 506 12.77 30.51 3.21
C ARG A 506 14.15 29.95 2.85
N PRO A 507 14.87 30.52 1.87
CA PRO A 507 16.13 29.94 1.39
C PRO A 507 17.13 29.59 2.50
N SER A 508 17.07 30.29 3.65
CA SER A 508 17.93 30.10 4.82
C SER A 508 17.48 29.01 5.82
N ASP A 509 16.27 28.47 5.71
CA ASP A 509 15.73 27.52 6.69
C ASP A 509 16.01 26.07 6.25
N PRO A 510 16.55 25.22 7.13
CA PRO A 510 16.79 23.81 6.82
C PRO A 510 15.47 23.05 6.61
N VAL A 511 15.45 22.20 5.59
CA VAL A 511 14.41 21.21 5.37
C VAL A 511 14.72 19.99 6.22
N VAL A 512 13.84 19.67 7.16
CA VAL A 512 13.98 18.53 8.08
C VAL A 512 12.82 17.58 7.85
N LEU A 513 13.13 16.39 7.34
CA LEU A 513 12.15 15.35 7.04
C LEU A 513 12.41 14.14 7.95
N ALA A 514 11.34 13.57 8.50
CA ALA A 514 11.39 12.39 9.34
C ALA A 514 10.74 11.20 8.61
N SER A 515 11.33 10.03 8.69
CA SER A 515 10.86 8.82 8.03
C SER A 515 10.99 7.69 9.05
N GLY A 516 9.97 7.53 9.90
CA GLY A 516 10.05 6.74 11.13
C GLY A 516 11.17 7.18 12.05
N ASN A 517 12.17 6.32 12.29
CA ASN A 517 13.35 6.60 13.12
C ASN A 517 14.57 7.06 12.30
N LEU A 518 14.38 7.41 11.02
CA LEU A 518 15.38 8.04 10.15
C LEU A 518 15.03 9.52 9.94
N GLY A 519 16.03 10.39 10.02
CA GLY A 519 15.93 11.82 9.76
C GLY A 519 16.79 12.24 8.57
N LEU A 520 16.29 13.19 7.79
CA LEU A 520 16.96 13.72 6.59
C LEU A 520 16.98 15.24 6.68
N LEU A 521 18.17 15.83 6.64
CA LEU A 521 18.37 17.27 6.65
C LEU A 521 18.91 17.72 5.30
N SER A 522 18.27 18.72 4.71
CA SER A 522 18.75 19.38 3.50
C SER A 522 18.76 20.89 3.70
N PHE A 523 19.82 21.55 3.23
CA PHE A 523 20.02 22.99 3.22
C PHE A 523 19.85 23.51 1.78
N PRO A 524 18.67 24.06 1.43
CA PRO A 524 18.35 24.42 0.05
C PRO A 524 19.26 25.50 -0.55
N ASP A 525 19.88 26.34 0.28
CA ASP A 525 20.83 27.37 -0.12
C ASP A 525 22.24 26.83 -0.47
N ILE A 526 22.53 25.58 -0.14
CA ILE A 526 23.80 24.93 -0.47
C ILE A 526 23.60 24.05 -1.70
N SER A 527 24.29 24.38 -2.79
CA SER A 527 24.30 23.57 -4.01
C SER A 527 24.96 22.21 -3.78
N GLY A 528 24.32 21.15 -4.28
CA GLY A 528 24.71 19.76 -4.05
C GLY A 528 24.64 19.36 -2.57
N ARG A 529 25.21 18.20 -2.24
CA ARG A 529 25.27 17.70 -0.86
C ARG A 529 26.18 18.59 0.00
N ALA A 530 25.70 19.16 1.10
CA ALA A 530 26.54 19.97 1.98
C ALA A 530 27.66 19.12 2.60
N SER A 531 28.86 19.70 2.70
CA SER A 531 29.96 19.09 3.45
C SER A 531 29.93 19.50 4.91
N ARG A 532 30.48 18.65 5.78
CA ARG A 532 30.73 18.94 7.19
C ARG A 532 31.39 20.30 7.37
N GLU A 533 32.44 20.60 6.60
CA GLU A 533 33.20 21.85 6.73
C GLU A 533 32.39 23.08 6.33
N GLN A 534 31.39 22.93 5.45
CA GLN A 534 30.43 24.00 5.15
C GLN A 534 29.43 24.16 6.30
N LEU A 535 28.93 23.05 6.84
CA LEU A 535 27.97 23.04 7.95
C LEU A 535 28.59 23.59 9.24
N ASP A 536 29.81 23.19 9.60
CA ASP A 536 30.52 23.66 10.79
C ASP A 536 30.84 25.16 10.71
N ARG A 537 31.11 25.70 9.52
CA ARG A 537 31.30 27.15 9.34
C ARG A 537 30.00 27.94 9.47
N ARG A 538 28.89 27.40 8.99
CA ARG A 538 27.59 28.12 8.95
C ARG A 538 26.78 27.93 10.23
N TYR A 539 26.84 26.73 10.81
CA TYR A 539 26.09 26.29 11.99
C TYR A 539 27.02 25.48 12.92
N PRO A 540 27.97 26.13 13.62
CA PRO A 540 29.02 25.44 14.39
C PRO A 540 28.52 24.47 15.46
N ALA A 541 27.31 24.68 15.96
CA ALA A 541 26.71 23.84 17.00
C ALA A 541 25.92 22.64 16.45
N LEU A 542 25.57 22.62 15.15
CA LEU A 542 24.58 21.70 14.61
C LEU A 542 24.98 20.22 14.74
N LEU A 543 26.10 19.82 14.12
CA LEU A 543 26.51 18.43 14.06
C LEU A 543 26.86 17.89 15.46
N GLY A 544 27.56 18.69 16.26
CA GLY A 544 27.87 18.33 17.65
C GLY A 544 26.62 18.17 18.53
N THR A 545 25.63 19.05 18.39
CA THR A 545 24.35 18.96 19.12
C THR A 545 23.58 17.70 18.74
N LEU A 546 23.50 17.39 17.44
CA LEU A 546 22.81 16.19 16.96
C LEU A 546 23.53 14.91 17.40
N ALA A 547 24.84 14.81 17.17
CA ALA A 547 25.62 13.60 17.47
C ALA A 547 25.72 13.30 18.97
N SER A 548 25.66 14.33 19.82
CA SER A 548 25.72 14.16 21.28
C SER A 548 24.35 13.94 21.92
N HIS A 549 23.26 14.07 21.17
CA HIS A 549 21.91 13.93 21.73
C HIS A 549 21.60 12.44 21.99
N PRO A 550 21.14 12.05 23.19
CA PRO A 550 20.91 10.63 23.55
C PRO A 550 19.84 9.93 22.69
N GLY A 551 18.98 10.71 22.04
CA GLY A 551 17.98 10.22 21.10
C GLY A 551 18.50 9.95 19.68
N VAL A 552 19.76 10.26 19.38
CA VAL A 552 20.41 10.07 18.07
C VAL A 552 21.47 8.99 18.23
N GLY A 553 21.46 8.00 17.32
CA GLY A 553 22.45 6.94 17.31
C GLY A 553 23.72 7.39 16.59
N PHE A 554 23.57 7.88 15.36
CA PHE A 554 24.67 8.39 14.56
C PHE A 554 24.19 9.32 13.43
N LEU A 555 25.13 10.07 12.87
CA LEU A 555 24.93 10.90 11.69
C LEU A 555 25.80 10.40 10.54
N LEU A 556 25.32 10.49 9.30
CA LEU A 556 26.16 10.38 8.11
C LEU A 556 26.24 11.76 7.44
N VAL A 557 27.46 12.25 7.24
CA VAL A 557 27.74 13.54 6.60
C VAL A 557 28.93 13.44 5.65
N ARG A 558 28.88 14.16 4.53
CA ARG A 558 30.02 14.24 3.59
C ARG A 558 31.14 15.10 4.20
N SER A 559 32.39 14.65 4.21
CA SER A 559 33.55 15.53 4.48
C SER A 559 34.40 15.71 3.23
N GLN A 560 34.95 16.92 3.06
CA GLN A 560 35.89 17.20 1.97
C GLN A 560 37.27 16.56 2.20
N GLN A 561 37.64 16.33 3.46
CA GLN A 561 38.97 15.88 3.85
C GLN A 561 39.08 14.35 3.89
N HIS A 562 38.04 13.67 4.36
CA HIS A 562 38.07 12.24 4.69
C HIS A 562 37.11 11.38 3.86
N GLY A 563 36.45 11.97 2.85
CA GLY A 563 35.23 11.39 2.29
C GLY A 563 34.09 11.47 3.31
N SER A 564 32.97 10.80 3.08
CA SER A 564 31.88 10.81 4.06
C SER A 564 32.31 10.17 5.38
N VAL A 565 31.79 10.69 6.48
CA VAL A 565 32.09 10.25 7.84
C VAL A 565 30.80 9.95 8.60
N VAL A 566 30.88 9.01 9.54
CA VAL A 566 29.86 8.76 10.54
C VAL A 566 30.25 9.43 11.84
N LEU A 567 29.35 10.26 12.38
CA LEU A 567 29.53 10.95 13.65
C LEU A 567 28.64 10.31 14.72
N GLY A 568 29.16 10.21 15.94
CA GLY A 568 28.44 9.64 17.08
C GLY A 568 28.71 10.38 18.39
N PRO A 569 28.18 9.86 19.50
CA PRO A 569 28.34 10.46 20.82
C PRO A 569 29.82 10.51 21.24
N GLY A 570 30.15 11.46 22.12
CA GLY A 570 31.51 11.61 22.65
C GLY A 570 32.55 12.11 21.64
N GLY A 571 32.11 12.66 20.50
CA GLY A 571 33.00 13.13 19.43
C GLY A 571 33.53 12.00 18.55
N ALA A 572 32.91 10.82 18.59
CA ALA A 572 33.28 9.70 17.73
C ALA A 572 33.08 10.07 16.25
N GLU A 573 34.10 9.79 15.45
CA GLU A 573 34.13 10.07 14.02
C GLU A 573 34.85 8.92 13.31
N VAL A 574 34.19 8.32 12.32
CA VAL A 574 34.73 7.19 11.55
C VAL A 574 34.48 7.44 10.06
N PRO A 575 35.52 7.43 9.21
CA PRO A 575 35.34 7.48 7.75
C PRO A 575 34.48 6.32 7.26
N VAL A 576 33.56 6.58 6.33
CA VAL A 576 32.61 5.58 5.79
C VAL A 576 33.35 4.39 5.14
N ALA A 577 34.52 4.65 4.54
CA ALA A 577 35.38 3.61 3.99
C ALA A 577 35.85 2.61 5.07
N GLU A 578 36.10 3.09 6.29
CA GLU A 578 36.67 2.33 7.40
C GLU A 578 35.62 1.70 8.33
N LEU A 579 34.32 1.98 8.13
CA LEU A 579 33.24 1.46 8.98
C LEU A 579 33.24 -0.07 9.09
N ARG A 580 33.11 -0.58 10.31
CA ARG A 580 32.96 -2.01 10.58
C ARG A 580 31.74 -2.23 11.47
N ASP A 581 31.02 -3.31 11.21
CA ASP A 581 29.91 -3.72 12.07
C ASP A 581 30.45 -4.03 13.48
N GLY A 582 29.67 -3.72 14.51
CA GLY A 582 30.10 -3.94 15.90
C GLY A 582 31.09 -2.91 16.46
N GLU A 583 31.50 -1.91 15.67
CA GLU A 583 32.47 -0.89 16.09
C GLU A 583 31.91 0.53 16.00
N GLY A 584 32.47 1.43 16.83
CA GLY A 584 32.19 2.86 16.78
C GLY A 584 30.71 3.23 16.96
N PRO A 585 30.25 4.33 16.33
CA PRO A 585 28.86 4.80 16.45
C PRO A 585 27.80 3.81 15.93
N ILE A 586 28.19 2.84 15.10
CA ILE A 586 27.26 1.86 14.52
C ILE A 586 27.26 0.51 15.25
N ALA A 587 28.02 0.37 16.34
CA ALA A 587 28.27 -0.91 17.01
C ALA A 587 27.00 -1.70 17.37
N VAL A 588 25.93 -1.01 17.75
CA VAL A 588 24.69 -1.65 18.22
C VAL A 588 23.72 -2.04 17.09
N PHE A 589 23.95 -1.63 15.84
CA PHE A 589 22.96 -1.77 14.76
C PHE A 589 23.01 -3.12 14.03
N GLY A 590 23.89 -4.03 14.46
CA GLY A 590 23.97 -5.39 13.94
C GLY A 590 24.77 -5.53 12.65
N ALA A 591 24.83 -6.76 12.13
CA ALA A 591 25.54 -7.09 10.91
C ALA A 591 24.92 -6.42 9.68
N GLY A 592 25.76 -6.00 8.74
CA GLY A 592 25.36 -5.32 7.50
C GLY A 592 25.14 -3.82 7.64
N ALA A 593 25.17 -3.25 8.85
CA ALA A 593 24.95 -1.82 9.08
C ALA A 593 25.97 -0.96 8.32
N ALA A 594 27.25 -1.31 8.37
CA ALA A 594 28.31 -0.59 7.66
C ALA A 594 28.10 -0.61 6.14
N GLN A 595 27.66 -1.74 5.58
CA GLN A 595 27.37 -1.85 4.15
C GLN A 595 26.14 -1.04 3.76
N ALA A 596 25.09 -1.06 4.58
CA ALA A 596 23.89 -0.26 4.35
C ALA A 596 24.22 1.24 4.34
N VAL A 597 25.05 1.71 5.29
CA VAL A 597 25.52 3.10 5.34
C VAL A 597 26.32 3.46 4.08
N ARG A 598 27.28 2.62 3.67
CA ARG A 598 28.07 2.84 2.45
C ARG A 598 27.21 2.91 1.19
N ARG A 599 26.22 2.02 1.08
CA ARG A 599 25.33 1.98 -0.08
C ARG A 599 24.53 3.27 -0.21
N THR A 600 23.91 3.71 0.89
CA THR A 600 23.12 4.96 0.91
C THR A 600 24.00 6.20 0.71
N ASP A 601 25.23 6.20 1.22
CA ASP A 601 26.18 7.31 1.01
C ASP A 601 26.49 7.56 -0.47
N GLY A 602 26.43 6.50 -1.29
CA GLY A 602 26.62 6.58 -2.74
C GLY A 602 25.40 7.06 -3.53
N PHE A 603 24.26 7.33 -2.90
CA PHE A 603 23.08 7.82 -3.61
C PHE A 603 23.20 9.30 -4.00
N PRO A 604 22.88 9.68 -5.26
CA PRO A 604 22.86 11.07 -5.68
C PRO A 604 22.02 12.00 -4.79
N HIS A 605 20.82 11.57 -4.38
CA HIS A 605 19.91 12.37 -3.57
C HIS A 605 19.96 12.04 -2.07
N VAL A 606 21.05 11.45 -1.58
CA VAL A 606 21.29 11.34 -0.14
C VAL A 606 21.28 12.74 0.50
N ALA A 607 20.68 12.86 1.69
CA ALA A 607 20.58 14.14 2.36
C ALA A 607 21.95 14.71 2.77
N ASP A 608 21.99 16.00 3.08
CA ASP A 608 23.21 16.65 3.57
C ASP A 608 23.68 16.01 4.88
N VAL A 609 22.71 15.70 5.75
CA VAL A 609 22.92 14.91 6.96
C VAL A 609 21.80 13.88 7.04
N MET A 610 22.18 12.60 7.05
CA MET A 610 21.28 11.52 7.46
C MET A 610 21.41 11.32 8.96
N VAL A 611 20.30 11.14 9.66
CA VAL A 611 20.24 11.02 11.13
C VAL A 611 19.56 9.71 11.47
N ASN A 612 20.29 8.73 11.97
CA ASN A 612 19.66 7.54 12.53
C ASN A 612 19.35 7.78 14.00
N SER A 613 18.12 7.49 14.42
CA SER A 613 17.77 7.49 15.84
C SER A 613 18.61 6.48 16.62
N MET A 614 18.61 6.63 17.94
CA MET A 614 19.17 5.62 18.84
C MET A 614 18.49 4.26 18.65
N TYR A 615 19.23 3.20 18.99
CA TYR A 615 18.72 1.84 19.11
C TYR A 615 19.18 1.22 20.44
N ASP A 616 18.24 0.67 21.19
CA ASP A 616 18.49 -0.04 22.45
C ASP A 616 18.38 -1.55 22.19
N PRO A 617 19.51 -2.29 22.16
CA PRO A 617 19.51 -3.71 21.86
C PRO A 617 18.91 -4.58 22.98
N GLU A 618 18.82 -4.09 24.23
CA GLU A 618 18.22 -4.85 25.32
C GLU A 618 16.70 -4.89 25.21
N THR A 619 16.10 -3.78 24.78
CA THR A 619 14.65 -3.64 24.69
C THR A 619 14.10 -3.70 23.27
N GLY A 620 14.97 -3.72 22.25
CA GLY A 620 14.61 -3.65 20.84
C GLY A 620 14.09 -2.28 20.41
N ARG A 621 14.21 -1.25 21.27
CA ARG A 621 13.52 0.04 21.09
C ARG A 621 14.27 1.03 20.22
N VAL A 622 13.51 1.82 19.47
CA VAL A 622 13.99 2.99 18.73
C VAL A 622 13.12 4.21 19.03
N HIS A 623 13.65 5.42 18.86
CA HIS A 623 12.84 6.64 19.00
C HIS A 623 12.45 7.19 17.63
N ALA A 624 11.20 6.98 17.22
CA ALA A 624 10.68 7.53 15.97
C ALA A 624 10.71 9.07 16.00
N PHE A 625 11.22 9.69 14.94
CA PHE A 625 11.12 11.14 14.74
C PHE A 625 9.69 11.58 14.32
N GLU A 626 8.84 10.62 13.94
CA GLU A 626 7.43 10.79 13.64
C GLU A 626 6.51 10.41 14.82
N GLU A 627 5.22 10.76 14.74
CA GLU A 627 4.21 10.33 15.72
C GLU A 627 3.81 8.84 15.55
N GLN A 628 4.78 7.93 15.69
CA GLN A 628 4.64 6.48 15.58
C GLN A 628 5.30 5.77 16.76
N ILE A 629 4.65 4.75 17.33
CA ILE A 629 5.20 3.94 18.45
C ILE A 629 5.57 2.51 18.05
N GLY A 630 5.10 2.06 16.88
CA GLY A 630 5.79 1.07 16.07
C GLY A 630 6.42 1.81 14.90
N SER A 631 7.72 1.67 14.69
CA SER A 631 8.48 2.49 13.77
C SER A 631 9.29 1.63 12.81
N HIS A 632 9.47 2.13 11.60
CA HIS A 632 10.39 1.57 10.62
C HIS A 632 10.99 2.70 9.76
N GLY A 633 12.14 2.45 9.14
CA GLY A 633 12.79 3.31 8.16
C GLY A 633 14.25 3.63 8.41
N GLY A 634 14.75 3.41 9.63
CA GLY A 634 16.17 3.48 9.94
C GLY A 634 16.76 2.11 10.21
N LEU A 635 17.99 2.10 10.75
CA LEU A 635 18.62 0.91 11.29
C LEU A 635 18.19 0.68 12.74
N GLY A 636 18.16 -0.60 13.14
CA GLY A 636 18.05 -1.05 14.53
C GLY A 636 16.71 -1.74 14.88
N GLY A 637 16.79 -2.85 15.59
CA GLY A 637 15.64 -3.63 16.05
C GLY A 637 14.97 -4.44 14.92
N GLU A 638 13.75 -4.90 15.19
CA GLU A 638 12.99 -5.82 14.34
C GLU A 638 12.60 -5.21 12.97
N GLN A 639 12.63 -3.88 12.82
CA GLN A 639 12.28 -3.20 11.56
C GLN A 639 13.09 -3.69 10.34
N SER A 640 14.34 -4.11 10.56
CA SER A 640 15.25 -4.56 9.51
C SER A 640 15.23 -6.07 9.29
N ARG A 641 14.32 -6.82 9.95
CA ARG A 641 14.21 -8.29 9.88
C ARG A 641 12.85 -8.77 9.34
N PRO A 642 12.50 -8.46 8.08
CA PRO A 642 11.38 -9.08 7.38
C PRO A 642 11.65 -10.57 7.02
N PHE A 643 10.68 -11.22 6.38
CA PHE A 643 10.74 -12.65 6.08
C PHE A 643 10.25 -13.00 4.66
N LEU A 644 10.62 -14.22 4.23
CA LEU A 644 10.03 -14.97 3.13
C LEU A 644 9.51 -16.29 3.69
N LEU A 645 8.21 -16.57 3.52
CA LEU A 645 7.58 -17.85 3.82
C LEU A 645 7.17 -18.50 2.49
N TRP A 646 7.92 -19.50 2.07
CA TRP A 646 7.88 -20.00 0.69
C TRP A 646 7.78 -21.53 0.64
N PRO A 647 7.10 -22.11 -0.37
CA PRO A 647 6.92 -23.55 -0.47
C PRO A 647 8.22 -24.24 -0.90
N ARG A 648 8.59 -25.33 -0.22
CA ARG A 648 9.86 -26.07 -0.42
C ARG A 648 10.09 -26.60 -1.84
N THR A 649 9.08 -26.57 -2.69
CA THR A 649 9.16 -26.92 -4.12
C THR A 649 9.89 -25.87 -4.97
N LEU A 650 10.15 -24.67 -4.44
CA LEU A 650 10.92 -23.62 -5.11
C LEU A 650 12.39 -23.69 -4.69
N THR A 651 13.30 -23.07 -5.45
CA THR A 651 14.72 -22.99 -5.04
C THR A 651 14.87 -22.20 -3.74
N ASP A 652 15.77 -22.62 -2.85
CA ASP A 652 16.08 -21.88 -1.63
C ASP A 652 16.57 -20.45 -1.94
N PRO A 653 16.09 -19.41 -1.22
CA PRO A 653 16.56 -18.04 -1.42
C PRO A 653 18.08 -17.88 -1.39
N LEU A 654 18.79 -18.61 -0.51
CA LEU A 654 20.25 -18.53 -0.43
C LEU A 654 20.92 -19.17 -1.65
N ASP A 655 20.38 -20.30 -2.12
CA ASP A 655 20.87 -20.98 -3.33
C ASP A 655 20.61 -20.12 -4.58
N ALA A 656 19.46 -19.45 -4.63
CA ALA A 656 19.11 -18.52 -5.69
C ALA A 656 20.14 -17.37 -5.78
N VAL A 657 20.47 -16.77 -4.63
CA VAL A 657 21.47 -15.70 -4.54
C VAL A 657 22.85 -16.22 -4.92
N ALA A 658 23.30 -17.35 -4.38
CA ALA A 658 24.61 -17.92 -4.65
C ALA A 658 24.81 -18.32 -6.12
N ALA A 659 23.75 -18.71 -6.82
CA ALA A 659 23.80 -19.05 -8.23
C ALA A 659 23.88 -17.82 -9.15
N ASP A 660 23.25 -16.70 -8.77
CA ASP A 660 23.29 -15.45 -9.54
C ASP A 660 24.64 -14.74 -9.39
N THR A 661 25.25 -14.75 -8.19
CA THR A 661 26.62 -14.23 -7.96
C THR A 661 27.66 -14.94 -8.82
N ARG A 662 27.45 -16.22 -9.16
CA ARG A 662 28.33 -16.99 -10.05
C ARG A 662 28.16 -16.64 -11.54
N ARG A 663 27.08 -15.94 -11.94
CA ARG A 663 26.76 -15.62 -13.34
C ARG A 663 27.12 -14.19 -13.76
N GLY A 664 27.25 -13.25 -12.82
CA GLY A 664 27.65 -11.86 -13.11
C GLY A 664 28.97 -11.54 -12.40
N GLU A 665 30.05 -11.51 -13.17
CA GLU A 665 31.41 -11.03 -12.82
C GLU A 665 32.00 -11.49 -11.48
N ALA A 666 33.14 -12.20 -11.54
CA ALA A 666 34.00 -12.39 -10.38
C ALA A 666 34.43 -11.04 -9.79
N PRO A 667 34.22 -10.77 -8.49
CA PRO A 667 35.16 -10.04 -7.70
C PRO A 667 36.15 -11.03 -7.08
N ASP A 668 37.42 -10.65 -6.97
CA ASP A 668 38.39 -11.39 -6.17
C ASP A 668 37.86 -11.55 -4.72
N GLY A 669 37.43 -12.77 -4.38
CA GLY A 669 37.09 -13.18 -3.03
C GLY A 669 35.83 -14.04 -2.93
N PRO A 670 35.75 -15.01 -2.00
CA PRO A 670 34.52 -15.74 -1.75
C PRO A 670 33.46 -14.77 -1.22
N VAL A 671 32.44 -14.49 -2.03
CA VAL A 671 31.19 -13.88 -1.55
C VAL A 671 30.43 -14.98 -0.83
N GLU A 672 30.78 -15.21 0.43
CA GLU A 672 29.97 -16.04 1.32
C GLU A 672 28.58 -15.42 1.40
N ALA A 673 27.54 -16.23 1.17
CA ALA A 673 26.18 -15.81 1.41
C ALA A 673 26.06 -15.38 2.88
N PRO A 674 25.39 -14.25 3.19
CA PRO A 674 25.23 -13.83 4.57
C PRO A 674 24.59 -14.97 5.38
N PRO A 675 25.10 -15.28 6.59
CA PRO A 675 24.63 -16.44 7.37
C PRO A 675 23.13 -16.36 7.73
N ASP A 676 22.55 -15.15 7.70
CA ASP A 676 21.21 -14.85 8.19
C ASP A 676 20.14 -14.59 7.11
N GLY A 677 20.45 -14.76 5.81
CA GLY A 677 19.47 -14.59 4.73
C GLY A 677 19.86 -13.61 3.61
N PRO A 678 18.97 -13.38 2.64
CA PRO A 678 19.15 -12.35 1.61
C PRO A 678 19.28 -10.94 2.21
N VAL A 679 20.08 -10.06 1.58
CA VAL A 679 20.27 -8.67 2.02
C VAL A 679 19.82 -7.71 0.91
N GLY A 680 18.93 -6.79 1.27
CA GLY A 680 18.39 -5.74 0.40
C GLY A 680 17.24 -6.20 -0.51
N ALA A 681 16.37 -5.26 -0.85
CA ALA A 681 15.17 -5.52 -1.65
C ALA A 681 15.49 -6.01 -3.08
N GLU A 682 16.59 -5.54 -3.66
CA GLU A 682 17.05 -5.97 -5.00
C GLU A 682 17.44 -7.46 -5.02
N THR A 683 17.96 -7.98 -3.91
CA THR A 683 18.29 -9.40 -3.76
C THR A 683 17.02 -10.24 -3.67
N VAL A 684 16.02 -9.77 -2.92
CA VAL A 684 14.69 -10.40 -2.88
C VAL A 684 14.07 -10.43 -4.27
N HIS A 685 14.14 -9.35 -5.06
CA HIS A 685 13.68 -9.34 -6.45
C HIS A 685 14.29 -10.48 -7.27
N ARG A 686 15.61 -10.72 -7.16
CA ARG A 686 16.28 -11.81 -7.89
C ARG A 686 15.75 -13.19 -7.50
N VAL A 687 15.52 -13.42 -6.20
CA VAL A 687 14.90 -14.66 -5.69
C VAL A 687 13.51 -14.86 -6.30
N LEU A 688 12.65 -13.84 -6.23
CA LEU A 688 11.28 -13.90 -6.75
C LEU A 688 11.24 -14.07 -8.27
N ALA A 689 12.09 -13.34 -9.00
CA ALA A 689 12.22 -13.45 -10.45
C ALA A 689 12.72 -14.84 -10.87
N ARG A 690 13.60 -15.46 -10.07
CA ARG A 690 14.04 -16.84 -10.29
C ARG A 690 12.89 -17.83 -10.12
N TRP A 691 12.12 -17.73 -9.04
CA TRP A 691 10.94 -18.59 -8.84
C TRP A 691 9.93 -18.47 -9.99
N LEU A 692 9.72 -17.25 -10.51
CA LEU A 692 8.89 -17.05 -11.71
C LEU A 692 9.44 -17.77 -12.94
N ARG A 693 10.76 -17.69 -13.18
CA ARG A 693 11.43 -18.39 -14.29
C ARG A 693 11.40 -19.91 -14.13
N GLU A 694 11.53 -20.42 -12.90
CA GLU A 694 11.43 -21.86 -12.60
C GLU A 694 10.05 -22.42 -12.94
N LEU A 695 9.00 -21.67 -12.64
CA LEU A 695 7.63 -22.09 -12.91
C LEU A 695 7.23 -21.87 -14.38
N SER A 696 7.55 -20.71 -14.96
CA SER A 696 7.02 -20.30 -16.28
C SER A 696 8.00 -20.38 -17.45
N GLY A 697 9.26 -20.77 -17.21
CA GLY A 697 10.34 -20.73 -18.21
C GLY A 697 10.89 -19.32 -18.47
N PRO A 698 11.84 -19.16 -19.41
CA PRO A 698 12.36 -17.86 -19.81
C PRO A 698 11.23 -16.97 -20.35
N GLN A 699 11.00 -15.84 -19.71
CA GLN A 699 9.99 -14.88 -20.13
C GLN A 699 10.63 -13.90 -21.12
N VAL A 700 10.26 -13.98 -22.40
CA VAL A 700 10.61 -12.97 -23.41
C VAL A 700 9.40 -12.06 -23.58
N PRO A 701 9.47 -10.78 -23.18
CA PRO A 701 8.42 -9.83 -23.48
C PRO A 701 8.24 -9.75 -25.00
N LEU A 702 7.07 -10.13 -25.51
CA LEU A 702 6.72 -9.78 -26.88
C LEU A 702 6.67 -8.26 -26.94
N GLN A 703 7.48 -7.64 -27.80
CA GLN A 703 7.44 -6.19 -28.03
C GLN A 703 5.99 -5.79 -28.32
N GLN A 704 5.32 -5.22 -27.32
CA GLN A 704 4.10 -4.47 -27.58
C GLN A 704 4.53 -3.16 -28.23
N GLU A 705 4.11 -2.95 -29.49
CA GLU A 705 4.03 -1.63 -30.10
C GLU A 705 3.23 -0.72 -29.14
N GLY A 706 3.94 0.16 -28.44
CA GLY A 706 3.36 1.02 -27.40
C GLY A 706 4.28 1.34 -26.23
N PHE A 707 5.46 0.72 -26.14
CA PHE A 707 6.54 1.14 -25.24
C PHE A 707 7.80 1.62 -25.99
N ALA A 708 7.65 2.04 -27.25
CA ALA A 708 8.57 3.03 -27.81
C ALA A 708 8.27 4.36 -27.09
N GLY A 709 9.32 5.01 -26.58
CA GLY A 709 9.26 6.15 -25.67
C GLY A 709 8.02 7.02 -25.86
N ALA A 710 7.26 7.20 -24.77
CA ALA A 710 6.36 8.34 -24.70
C ALA A 710 7.19 9.55 -25.14
N VAL A 711 6.73 10.16 -26.24
CA VAL A 711 7.22 11.42 -26.80
C VAL A 711 7.64 12.32 -25.63
N ARG A 712 8.83 12.94 -25.73
CA ARG A 712 9.22 14.04 -24.83
C ARG A 712 8.04 15.00 -24.77
N VAL A 713 7.26 14.90 -23.71
CA VAL A 713 6.35 15.96 -23.33
C VAL A 713 7.24 16.85 -22.47
N ASP A 714 8.02 17.69 -23.14
CA ASP A 714 8.53 18.93 -22.57
C ASP A 714 7.32 19.84 -22.30
N GLU A 715 6.41 19.43 -21.42
CA GLU A 715 5.48 20.37 -20.82
C GLU A 715 6.19 20.94 -19.59
N PRO A 716 6.49 22.26 -19.59
CA PRO A 716 7.02 22.89 -18.40
C PRO A 716 6.01 22.72 -17.26
N PHE A 717 6.55 22.47 -16.07
CA PHE A 717 5.80 22.59 -14.82
C PHE A 717 4.99 23.89 -14.83
N PRO A 718 3.73 23.90 -14.34
CA PRO A 718 2.97 25.13 -14.28
C PRO A 718 3.72 26.15 -13.42
N ASP A 719 4.04 27.30 -14.02
CA ASP A 719 4.60 28.45 -13.31
C ASP A 719 3.71 28.79 -12.11
N ALA A 720 4.36 29.09 -10.98
CA ALA A 720 3.73 29.57 -9.76
C ALA A 720 2.80 30.76 -10.07
N PRO A 721 1.70 30.97 -9.31
CA PRO A 721 0.80 32.08 -9.57
C PRO A 721 1.56 33.40 -9.38
N ALA A 722 1.74 34.12 -10.48
CA ALA A 722 2.27 35.47 -10.49
C ALA A 722 1.43 36.34 -9.56
N GLY A 723 2.12 37.05 -8.68
CA GLY A 723 1.54 37.94 -7.67
C GLY A 723 0.59 38.95 -8.30
N ALA A 724 -0.52 39.17 -7.60
CA ALA A 724 -1.36 40.32 -7.81
C ALA A 724 -0.55 41.58 -7.46
N ASP A 725 -0.23 42.38 -8.47
CA ASP A 725 -0.09 43.82 -8.32
C ASP A 725 -0.70 44.47 -9.57
N GLY A 726 -1.70 45.30 -9.33
CA GLY A 726 -2.39 46.05 -10.37
C GLY A 726 -1.68 47.35 -10.68
N SER A 727 -1.68 47.74 -11.95
CA SER A 727 -1.90 49.13 -12.35
C SER A 727 -2.20 49.21 -13.84
N ALA A 728 -3.17 50.05 -14.16
CA ALA A 728 -3.77 50.32 -15.46
C ALA A 728 -2.80 50.80 -16.55
N GLY A 729 -3.19 50.63 -17.83
CA GLY A 729 -2.59 51.40 -18.92
C GLY A 729 -2.78 50.86 -20.34
N THR A 730 -3.96 51.14 -20.92
CA THR A 730 -4.20 51.54 -22.33
C THR A 730 -3.76 50.69 -23.53
N ALA A 731 -4.74 50.56 -24.44
CA ALA A 731 -4.73 49.96 -25.77
C ALA A 731 -3.68 50.47 -26.77
N GLY A 732 -3.35 49.61 -27.74
CA GLY A 732 -2.67 49.98 -28.99
C GLY A 732 -2.52 48.76 -29.91
N GLU A 733 -3.23 48.77 -31.04
CA GLU A 733 -3.21 47.80 -32.12
C GLU A 733 -1.85 47.71 -32.85
N VAL A 734 -1.62 46.60 -33.58
CA VAL A 734 -1.35 46.53 -35.04
C VAL A 734 -0.42 45.34 -35.40
N GLY A 735 -0.96 44.38 -36.16
CA GLY A 735 -0.38 43.94 -37.45
C GLY A 735 0.68 42.83 -37.49
N PRO A 736 0.46 41.71 -38.22
CA PRO A 736 1.36 40.55 -38.29
C PRO A 736 2.32 40.60 -39.51
N VAL A 737 3.45 39.89 -39.43
CA VAL A 737 4.24 39.53 -40.63
C VAL A 737 4.61 38.04 -40.58
N VAL A 738 4.47 37.46 -41.77
CA VAL A 738 4.41 36.06 -42.15
C VAL A 738 5.81 35.47 -42.38
N ALA A 739 5.88 34.14 -42.26
CA ALA A 739 6.93 33.21 -42.71
C ALA A 739 7.29 33.43 -44.21
N GLU A 740 8.37 32.91 -44.80
CA GLU A 740 8.84 31.53 -44.91
C GLU A 740 10.28 31.56 -45.49
N GLY A 741 11.17 30.67 -45.04
CA GLY A 741 11.73 29.60 -45.90
C GLY A 741 13.05 30.01 -46.56
N SER A 742 13.98 29.15 -46.97
CA SER A 742 14.20 27.71 -46.79
C SER A 742 15.53 27.38 -47.52
N LEU A 743 16.35 26.54 -46.89
CA LEU A 743 17.30 25.56 -47.46
C LEU A 743 18.61 25.96 -48.19
N THR A 744 19.69 25.26 -47.75
CA THR A 744 20.84 24.67 -48.49
C THR A 744 21.92 25.65 -49.03
N ALA A 745 23.23 25.40 -49.04
CA ALA A 745 24.08 24.22 -48.88
C ALA A 745 25.51 24.64 -48.41
N ALA A 746 26.30 23.68 -47.91
CA ALA A 746 27.74 23.77 -47.60
C ALA A 746 28.62 23.76 -48.90
N PRO A 747 29.98 23.75 -48.88
CA PRO A 747 30.97 23.89 -47.79
C PRO A 747 32.16 24.88 -48.08
N ASP A 748 33.02 25.05 -47.07
CA ASP A 748 34.49 25.31 -46.98
C ASP A 748 35.34 25.50 -48.28
N PRO A 749 36.58 26.07 -48.27
CA PRO A 749 37.49 26.27 -47.14
C PRO A 749 38.43 27.51 -47.17
N ASP A 750 39.30 27.55 -46.16
CA ASP A 750 40.69 28.01 -46.14
C ASP A 750 41.07 29.49 -45.89
N ASP A 751 41.94 29.57 -44.89
CA ASP A 751 43.11 30.43 -44.75
C ASP A 751 42.96 31.94 -44.53
N ALA A 752 43.25 32.33 -43.28
CA ALA A 752 44.48 33.06 -42.92
C ALA A 752 44.23 34.16 -41.87
N VAL A 753 44.64 33.83 -40.65
CA VAL A 753 45.14 34.76 -39.62
C VAL A 753 46.28 35.60 -40.27
N PRO A 754 46.46 36.93 -40.02
CA PRO A 754 46.84 37.42 -38.70
C PRO A 754 46.47 38.86 -38.28
N GLY A 755 45.98 38.96 -37.03
CA GLY A 755 46.41 39.96 -36.04
C GLY A 755 46.14 41.46 -36.30
N PRO A 756 46.58 42.35 -35.39
CA PRO A 756 45.94 42.56 -34.09
C PRO A 756 45.63 44.06 -33.83
N ARG A 757 44.98 44.30 -32.68
CA ARG A 757 44.88 45.56 -31.91
C ARG A 757 43.77 46.55 -32.29
N GLY A 758 42.96 46.84 -31.28
CA GLY A 758 41.88 47.82 -31.21
C GLY A 758 41.02 47.50 -30.02
#